data_AF-A0A8H7V5Z5-F1
#
_entry.id   AF-A0A8H7V5Z5-F1
#
_cell.length_a   1.000
_cell.length_b   1.000
_cell.length_c   1.000
_cell.angle_alpha   90.00
_cell.angle_beta   90.00
_cell.angle_gamma   90.00
#
_symmetry.space_group_name_H-M   'P 1'
#
loop_
_entity.id
_entity.type
_entity.pdbx_description
1 polymer ?
#
loop_
_entity_poly.entity_id
_entity_poly.type
_entity_poly.pdbx_seq_one_letter_code
_entity_poly.pdbx_strand_id
1 'polypeptide(L)'
;MVSLIQTETAVAAAAAPNEKSYKATSRANDLFERHLYTDAMTEYTKVLQTSTAEPDYLALIYANRSATYLKLNQYQQAYTDAVQVIDLAPHWSKGYFRKAEALLQLSQFDEAIGLLKTAIQKENKPENREQISRTLTKTLIEKDNDGMGIAILQLVCGKDIAIEKSMNPIQNKLYEFASHMKNIIHLLVDKQTKRCVIVDACWDIDSILKYVTERGYTIVASVVTHYHFDHVGGTPPSPYDTLPIKISGLASLLKKLPHIKAYVHPLDIPFIQQANPTIPSNRMVPTCTENITAELIIGQLHIRFIHTPGHTPGSQSLLINHSRLIAGDTLLCGGHCGRTDLPGGDRKSMQHTLRHVLGDLDNRIIVYPGHDYGVSWSTIGMERENGCLGDELVGFAPTDTTDENVEIWKMKKLIKNLQAARGNGTSMISLVIPPKDQVSRVVKMLADEYGTASNIKSRVNRLSVLSAITSTQQRLKLYNRVPENGLVVYCGTIITDEGKEKKVNIDFEPHKPINTSLYLCDNKFHVEPLAELLDNDAKFGFIVMDGNGSLFGTVCGNVRDVIHKLSVDLPKKHGRGGQSALRFSRLREEKRHNYVRKIAELAVQLFITNDKVNCVGLVLAGSADFKTELSQSDLFDPRLRAKIVKIVDVSYGGENGFNQAIELSAEALSNVKFIQEKRLIGDYFSEISQDTGKYCFGIEDTLKALEMGAVETLIVWENLASNRYILRDASGTESVVYPNAEEEKTKSFLVDTSADATTNSEMEVIECMPLLEWFTHKYKEFGAALEIVTDRSQEGSQFVRGFGGIGGILRYRVNFEQLNYDDDEFISDDDEEYI
;
A
#
# COMPACT_ATOMS: atom_id res chain seq x y z
N MET A 1 -11.31 -5.58 23.97
CA MET A 1 -12.07 -6.18 25.11
C MET A 1 -11.29 -7.27 25.82
N VAL A 2 -10.68 -8.20 25.08
CA VAL A 2 -9.84 -9.28 25.66
C VAL A 2 -8.52 -8.73 26.26
N SER A 3 -7.95 -7.64 25.70
CA SER A 3 -6.67 -7.06 26.16
C SER A 3 -6.66 -6.58 27.61
N LEU A 4 -7.72 -5.92 28.09
CA LEU A 4 -7.84 -5.46 29.50
C LEU A 4 -8.04 -6.61 30.50
N ILE A 5 -8.34 -7.82 30.02
CA ILE A 5 -8.50 -9.04 30.83
C ILE A 5 -7.19 -9.85 30.81
N GLN A 6 -6.47 -9.88 29.69
CA GLN A 6 -5.24 -10.67 29.52
C GLN A 6 -4.02 -10.15 30.28
N THR A 7 -3.95 -8.87 30.65
CA THR A 7 -2.76 -8.29 31.33
C THR A 7 -2.54 -8.75 32.77
N GLU A 8 -3.39 -9.61 33.35
CA GLU A 8 -3.47 -9.74 34.82
C GLU A 8 -3.55 -11.17 35.37
N THR A 9 -3.02 -12.17 34.67
CA THR A 9 -2.70 -13.47 35.32
C THR A 9 -1.70 -13.27 36.48
N ALA A 10 -0.78 -12.30 36.36
CA ALA A 10 0.17 -11.94 37.41
C ALA A 10 -0.45 -11.17 38.59
N VAL A 11 -1.44 -10.30 38.37
CA VAL A 11 -2.10 -9.50 39.43
C VAL A 11 -3.10 -10.35 40.22
N ALA A 12 -3.84 -11.24 39.55
CA ALA A 12 -4.74 -12.18 40.20
C ALA A 12 -4.00 -13.16 41.14
N ALA A 13 -2.74 -13.51 40.82
CA ALA A 13 -1.89 -14.35 41.67
C ALA A 13 -1.35 -13.59 42.91
N ALA A 14 -1.03 -12.30 42.77
CA ALA A 14 -0.49 -11.48 43.86
C ALA A 14 -1.55 -11.04 44.88
N ALA A 15 -2.83 -10.94 44.48
CA ALA A 15 -3.90 -10.40 45.31
C ALA A 15 -4.85 -11.46 45.92
N ALA A 16 -4.73 -12.74 45.54
CA ALA A 16 -5.63 -13.77 46.03
C ALA A 16 -5.35 -14.12 47.51
N PRO A 17 -6.38 -14.15 48.38
CA PRO A 17 -6.20 -14.41 49.83
C PRO A 17 -5.74 -15.84 50.14
N ASN A 18 -6.03 -16.79 49.24
CA ASN A 18 -5.62 -18.19 49.35
C ASN A 18 -5.65 -18.89 47.99
N GLU A 19 -4.97 -20.04 47.90
CA GLU A 19 -4.85 -20.85 46.68
C GLU A 19 -6.23 -21.31 46.14
N LYS A 20 -7.21 -21.52 47.02
CA LYS A 20 -8.56 -21.92 46.64
C LYS A 20 -9.29 -20.82 45.88
N SER A 21 -9.21 -19.57 46.35
CA SER A 21 -9.81 -18.39 45.71
C SER A 21 -9.11 -18.06 44.40
N TYR A 22 -7.78 -18.21 44.36
CA TYR A 22 -7.00 -18.09 43.12
C TYR A 22 -7.43 -19.12 42.07
N LYS A 23 -7.53 -20.41 42.43
CA LYS A 23 -7.99 -21.47 41.51
C LYS A 23 -9.41 -21.24 41.02
N ALA A 24 -10.32 -20.81 41.89
CA ALA A 24 -11.69 -20.49 41.50
C ALA A 24 -11.76 -19.28 40.56
N THR A 25 -10.95 -18.24 40.81
CA THR A 25 -10.84 -17.07 39.93
C THR A 25 -10.25 -17.43 38.57
N SER A 26 -9.18 -18.22 38.55
CA SER A 26 -8.56 -18.71 37.32
C SER A 26 -9.53 -19.56 36.51
N ARG A 27 -10.31 -20.43 37.16
CA ARG A 27 -11.38 -21.20 36.52
C ARG A 27 -12.48 -20.29 35.95
N ALA A 28 -12.91 -19.27 36.69
CA ALA A 28 -13.92 -18.33 36.21
C ALA A 28 -13.42 -17.54 34.99
N ASN A 29 -12.15 -17.12 35.00
CA ASN A 29 -11.52 -16.46 33.85
C ASN A 29 -11.42 -17.40 32.64
N ASP A 30 -11.02 -18.67 32.81
CA ASP A 30 -11.00 -19.66 31.73
C ASP A 30 -12.40 -19.92 31.14
N LEU A 31 -13.44 -20.00 31.98
CA LEU A 31 -14.82 -20.10 31.53
C LEU A 31 -15.26 -18.87 30.74
N PHE A 32 -14.86 -17.68 31.18
CA PHE A 32 -15.13 -16.43 30.48
C PHE A 32 -14.45 -16.40 29.09
N GLU A 33 -13.18 -16.82 29.01
CA GLU A 33 -12.43 -16.92 27.76
C GLU A 33 -13.04 -17.94 26.79
N ARG A 34 -13.66 -19.01 27.31
CA ARG A 34 -14.42 -20.00 26.52
C ARG A 34 -15.84 -19.57 26.16
N HIS A 35 -16.22 -18.32 26.41
CA HIS A 35 -17.56 -17.78 26.17
C HIS A 35 -18.70 -18.44 26.98
N LEU A 36 -18.37 -19.19 28.05
CA LEU A 36 -19.33 -19.82 28.94
C LEU A 36 -19.72 -18.85 30.08
N TYR A 37 -20.39 -17.75 29.69
CA TYR A 37 -20.62 -16.62 30.59
C TYR A 37 -21.52 -16.93 31.79
N THR A 38 -22.51 -17.81 31.66
CA THR A 38 -23.38 -18.23 32.76
C THR A 38 -22.61 -18.97 33.85
N ASP A 39 -21.68 -19.84 33.44
CA ASP A 39 -20.86 -20.64 34.34
C ASP A 39 -19.78 -19.77 34.99
N ALA A 40 -19.15 -18.88 34.21
CA ALA A 40 -18.20 -17.89 34.72
C ALA A 40 -18.83 -17.00 35.80
N MET A 41 -20.04 -16.48 35.56
CA MET A 41 -20.79 -15.67 36.52
C MET A 41 -21.04 -16.42 37.84
N THR A 42 -21.39 -17.71 37.74
CA THR A 42 -21.64 -18.57 38.90
C THR A 42 -20.36 -18.75 39.73
N GLU A 43 -19.22 -19.00 39.09
CA GLU A 43 -17.93 -19.13 39.76
C GLU A 43 -17.47 -17.81 40.40
N TYR A 44 -17.59 -16.66 39.71
CA TYR A 44 -17.27 -15.36 40.33
C TYR A 44 -18.13 -15.08 41.56
N THR A 45 -19.42 -15.45 41.53
CA THR A 45 -20.32 -15.27 42.67
C THR A 45 -19.92 -16.14 43.86
N LYS A 46 -19.48 -17.39 43.62
CA LYS A 46 -18.93 -18.26 44.68
C LYS A 46 -17.68 -17.66 45.32
N VAL A 47 -16.79 -17.06 44.51
CA VAL A 47 -15.59 -16.39 45.03
C VAL A 47 -15.97 -15.24 45.96
N LEU A 48 -16.93 -14.40 45.57
CA LEU A 48 -17.40 -13.28 46.39
C LEU A 48 -18.08 -13.72 47.70
N GLN A 49 -18.75 -14.87 47.72
CA GLN A 49 -19.40 -15.40 48.92
C GLN A 49 -18.44 -16.05 49.92
N THR A 50 -17.27 -16.51 49.46
CA THR A 50 -16.32 -17.30 50.27
C THR A 50 -15.08 -16.53 50.69
N SER A 51 -14.93 -15.30 50.21
CA SER A 51 -13.71 -14.50 50.33
C SER A 51 -13.83 -13.44 51.44
N THR A 52 -12.97 -13.53 52.46
CA THR A 52 -12.64 -12.41 53.38
C THR A 52 -11.36 -11.71 52.90
N ALA A 53 -11.31 -11.31 51.63
CA ALA A 53 -10.11 -10.77 50.99
C ALA A 53 -9.95 -9.26 51.15
N GLU A 54 -8.73 -8.81 50.87
CA GLU A 54 -8.36 -7.40 50.66
C GLU A 54 -9.30 -6.70 49.65
N PRO A 55 -9.63 -5.41 49.85
CA PRO A 55 -10.56 -4.65 49.00
C PRO A 55 -10.25 -4.70 47.50
N ASP A 56 -8.98 -4.63 47.12
CA ASP A 56 -8.55 -4.64 45.71
C ASP A 56 -8.81 -5.98 45.01
N TYR A 57 -8.70 -7.10 45.72
CA TYR A 57 -9.03 -8.41 45.16
C TYR A 57 -10.53 -8.54 44.94
N LEU A 58 -11.35 -8.08 45.90
CA LEU A 58 -12.81 -8.06 45.72
C LEU A 58 -13.21 -7.14 44.55
N ALA A 59 -12.58 -5.97 44.43
CA ALA A 59 -12.79 -5.06 43.31
C ALA A 59 -12.48 -5.73 41.95
N LEU A 60 -11.41 -6.53 41.86
CA LEU A 60 -11.07 -7.28 40.63
C LEU A 60 -12.17 -8.29 40.26
N ILE A 61 -12.69 -9.03 41.24
CA ILE A 61 -13.75 -10.02 41.00
C ILE A 61 -15.06 -9.33 40.60
N TYR A 62 -15.45 -8.24 41.28
CA TYR A 62 -16.61 -7.44 40.86
C TYR A 62 -16.44 -6.87 39.45
N ALA A 63 -15.24 -6.41 39.08
CA ALA A 63 -14.97 -5.89 37.74
C ALA A 63 -15.10 -6.97 36.64
N ASN A 64 -14.65 -8.19 36.93
CA ASN A 64 -14.75 -9.32 35.99
C ASN A 64 -16.18 -9.87 35.92
N ARG A 65 -16.91 -9.91 37.05
CA ARG A 65 -18.32 -10.30 37.06
C ARG A 65 -19.21 -9.26 36.37
N SER A 66 -18.93 -7.97 36.56
CA SER A 66 -19.57 -6.88 35.80
C SER A 66 -19.39 -7.06 34.29
N ALA A 67 -18.17 -7.38 33.83
CA ALA A 67 -17.91 -7.70 32.43
C ALA A 67 -18.69 -8.92 31.93
N THR A 68 -18.92 -9.92 32.79
CA THR A 68 -19.71 -11.11 32.49
C THR A 68 -21.20 -10.77 32.37
N TYR A 69 -21.73 -9.95 33.27
CA TYR A 69 -23.11 -9.45 33.18
C TYR A 69 -23.36 -8.64 31.91
N LEU A 70 -22.39 -7.81 31.48
CA LEU A 70 -22.47 -7.11 30.18
C LEU A 70 -22.63 -8.09 29.02
N LYS A 71 -21.91 -9.22 29.03
CA LYS A 71 -22.03 -10.26 28.00
C LYS A 71 -23.34 -11.04 28.05
N LEU A 72 -23.97 -11.13 29.21
CA LEU A 72 -25.29 -11.74 29.42
C LEU A 72 -26.45 -10.76 29.19
N ASN A 73 -26.19 -9.54 28.70
CA ASN A 73 -27.18 -8.46 28.56
C ASN A 73 -27.88 -8.06 29.87
N GLN A 74 -27.23 -8.31 31.02
CA GLN A 74 -27.72 -7.98 32.36
C GLN A 74 -27.12 -6.64 32.83
N TYR A 75 -27.53 -5.55 32.17
CA TYR A 75 -26.86 -4.25 32.31
C TYR A 75 -27.02 -3.63 33.71
N GLN A 76 -28.16 -3.85 34.38
CA GLN A 76 -28.40 -3.31 35.71
C GLN A 76 -27.52 -3.99 36.78
N GLN A 77 -27.32 -5.30 36.67
CA GLN A 77 -26.40 -6.05 37.53
C GLN A 77 -24.95 -5.65 37.25
N ALA A 78 -24.58 -5.48 35.97
CA ALA A 78 -23.26 -4.99 35.59
C ALA A 78 -22.95 -3.61 36.19
N TYR A 79 -23.93 -2.70 36.15
CA TYR A 79 -23.85 -1.38 36.78
C TYR A 79 -23.65 -1.47 38.29
N THR A 80 -24.44 -2.31 38.96
CA THR A 80 -24.36 -2.50 40.42
C THR A 80 -22.98 -3.02 40.85
N ASP A 81 -22.46 -4.02 40.14
CA ASP A 81 -21.10 -4.53 40.40
C ASP A 81 -20.04 -3.46 40.12
N ALA A 82 -20.18 -2.66 39.06
CA ALA A 82 -19.22 -1.60 38.75
C ALA A 82 -19.19 -0.48 39.81
N VAL A 83 -20.34 -0.17 40.43
CA VAL A 83 -20.39 0.74 41.59
C VAL A 83 -19.59 0.16 42.75
N GLN A 84 -19.74 -1.14 43.04
CA GLN A 84 -18.94 -1.80 44.09
C GLN A 84 -17.43 -1.75 43.79
N VAL A 85 -17.01 -1.84 42.53
CA VAL A 85 -15.58 -1.67 42.16
C VAL A 85 -15.09 -0.27 42.52
N ILE A 86 -15.89 0.77 42.25
CA ILE A 86 -15.52 2.16 42.55
C ILE A 86 -15.47 2.39 44.05
N ASP A 87 -16.41 1.82 44.82
CA ASP A 87 -16.45 1.94 46.27
C ASP A 87 -15.24 1.27 46.94
N LEU A 88 -14.84 0.08 46.45
CA LEU A 88 -13.71 -0.69 46.98
C LEU A 88 -12.35 -0.16 46.52
N ALA A 89 -12.23 0.27 45.27
CA ALA A 89 -10.98 0.75 44.67
C ALA A 89 -11.19 2.07 43.89
N PRO A 90 -11.39 3.22 44.57
CA PRO A 90 -11.69 4.51 43.92
C PRO A 90 -10.57 5.05 43.02
N HIS A 91 -9.36 4.54 43.18
CA HIS A 91 -8.18 4.91 42.40
C HIS A 91 -8.12 4.17 41.05
N TRP A 92 -8.90 3.10 40.88
CA TRP A 92 -8.81 2.24 39.71
C TRP A 92 -9.70 2.73 38.55
N SER A 93 -9.08 3.07 37.42
CA SER A 93 -9.76 3.46 36.17
C SER A 93 -10.82 2.43 35.71
N LYS A 94 -10.55 1.14 35.93
CA LYS A 94 -11.39 0.01 35.48
C LYS A 94 -12.81 0.05 36.04
N GLY A 95 -13.00 0.46 37.29
CA GLY A 95 -14.34 0.58 37.89
C GLY A 95 -15.21 1.61 37.17
N TYR A 96 -14.66 2.80 36.92
CA TYR A 96 -15.32 3.86 36.16
C TYR A 96 -15.60 3.43 34.73
N PHE A 97 -14.66 2.75 34.08
CA PHE A 97 -14.84 2.21 32.72
C PHE A 97 -15.98 1.18 32.66
N ARG A 98 -16.03 0.22 33.58
CA ARG A 98 -17.13 -0.78 33.64
C ARG A 98 -18.48 -0.14 33.92
N LYS A 99 -18.53 0.85 34.81
CA LYS A 99 -19.76 1.59 35.11
C LYS A 99 -20.24 2.33 33.86
N ALA A 100 -19.33 2.98 33.13
CA ALA A 100 -19.64 3.62 31.86
C ALA A 100 -20.18 2.62 30.83
N GLU A 101 -19.52 1.45 30.64
CA GLU A 101 -20.00 0.42 29.70
C GLU A 101 -21.44 -0.02 30.00
N ALA A 102 -21.80 -0.21 31.27
CA ALA A 102 -23.16 -0.56 31.66
C ALA A 102 -24.16 0.57 31.35
N LEU A 103 -23.80 1.83 31.63
CA LEU A 103 -24.63 3.00 31.32
C LEU A 103 -24.84 3.20 29.82
N LEU A 104 -23.84 2.90 28.99
CA LEU A 104 -23.98 2.94 27.53
C LEU A 104 -25.08 1.99 27.04
N GLN A 105 -25.10 0.76 27.56
CA GLN A 105 -26.14 -0.20 27.21
C GLN A 105 -27.53 0.22 27.72
N LEU A 106 -27.57 1.00 28.81
CA LEU A 106 -28.79 1.62 29.34
C LEU A 106 -29.17 2.95 28.64
N SER A 107 -28.45 3.35 27.58
CA SER A 107 -28.64 4.62 26.86
C SER A 107 -28.48 5.88 27.74
N GLN A 108 -27.72 5.80 28.84
CA GLN A 108 -27.41 6.92 29.73
C GLN A 108 -26.07 7.57 29.34
N PHE A 109 -26.04 8.22 28.18
CA PHE A 109 -24.81 8.70 27.55
C PHE A 109 -24.07 9.79 28.35
N ASP A 110 -24.79 10.76 28.93
CA ASP A 110 -24.16 11.89 29.63
C ASP A 110 -23.35 11.45 30.87
N GLU A 111 -23.93 10.55 31.68
CA GLU A 111 -23.23 9.99 32.83
C GLU A 111 -22.05 9.12 32.39
N ALA A 112 -22.23 8.30 31.34
CA ALA A 112 -21.17 7.46 30.78
C ALA A 112 -19.97 8.31 30.29
N ILE A 113 -20.22 9.42 29.60
CA ILE A 113 -19.18 10.35 29.13
C ILE A 113 -18.38 10.93 30.31
N GLY A 114 -19.07 11.36 31.37
CA GLY A 114 -18.42 11.88 32.58
C GLY A 114 -17.52 10.85 33.25
N LEU A 115 -17.98 9.60 33.32
CA LEU A 115 -17.22 8.48 33.87
C LEU A 115 -16.02 8.09 33.00
N LEU A 116 -16.16 8.07 31.68
CA LEU A 116 -15.04 7.79 30.76
C LEU A 116 -13.94 8.86 30.86
N LYS A 117 -14.31 10.14 30.96
CA LYS A 117 -13.34 11.22 31.22
C LYS A 117 -12.60 11.03 32.54
N THR A 118 -13.32 10.63 33.59
CA THR A 118 -12.73 10.31 34.90
C THR A 118 -11.82 9.09 34.82
N ALA A 119 -12.20 8.06 34.07
CA ALA A 119 -11.39 6.86 33.86
C ALA A 119 -10.07 7.17 33.13
N ILE A 120 -10.10 8.06 32.12
CA ILE A 120 -8.90 8.54 31.40
C ILE A 120 -7.92 9.23 32.35
N GLN A 121 -8.43 10.10 33.25
CA GLN A 121 -7.61 10.82 34.22
C GLN A 121 -6.94 9.88 35.24
N LYS A 122 -7.60 8.79 35.61
CA LYS A 122 -7.11 7.80 36.58
C LYS A 122 -6.27 6.68 35.97
N GLU A 123 -6.18 6.59 34.64
CA GLU A 123 -5.44 5.54 33.96
C GLU A 123 -3.98 5.95 33.75
N ASN A 124 -3.06 5.14 34.25
CA ASN A 124 -1.62 5.39 34.18
C ASN A 124 -0.98 4.75 32.93
N LYS A 125 -1.58 3.69 32.38
CA LYS A 125 -1.05 3.01 31.19
C LYS A 125 -1.52 3.72 29.91
N PRO A 126 -0.60 4.16 29.02
CA PRO A 126 -0.97 4.89 27.81
C PRO A 126 -1.88 4.08 26.87
N GLU A 127 -1.63 2.77 26.73
CA GLU A 127 -2.45 1.86 25.91
C GLU A 127 -3.92 1.80 26.39
N ASN A 128 -4.13 1.63 27.70
CA ASN A 128 -5.47 1.61 28.29
C ASN A 128 -6.15 2.97 28.14
N ARG A 129 -5.39 4.07 28.31
CA ARG A 129 -5.91 5.42 28.17
C ARG A 129 -6.40 5.68 26.75
N GLU A 130 -5.66 5.22 25.75
CA GLU A 130 -6.07 5.30 24.34
C GLU A 130 -7.35 4.49 24.09
N GLN A 131 -7.45 3.26 24.61
CA GLN A 131 -8.65 2.44 24.48
C GLN A 131 -9.89 3.10 25.10
N ILE A 132 -9.75 3.70 26.30
CA ILE A 132 -10.84 4.43 26.96
C ILE A 132 -11.20 5.68 26.13
N SER A 133 -10.22 6.39 25.59
CA SER A 133 -10.44 7.55 24.70
C SER A 133 -11.22 7.18 23.43
N ARG A 134 -10.85 6.08 22.77
CA ARG A 134 -11.60 5.55 21.61
C ARG A 134 -13.04 5.20 21.98
N THR A 135 -13.26 4.63 23.17
CA THR A 135 -14.61 4.33 23.68
C THR A 135 -15.41 5.60 23.94
N LEU A 136 -14.79 6.63 24.55
CA LEU A 136 -15.39 7.95 24.75
C LEU A 136 -15.84 8.58 23.43
N THR A 137 -15.00 8.56 22.40
CA THR A 137 -15.38 9.11 21.10
C THR A 137 -16.53 8.32 20.50
N LYS A 138 -16.49 6.98 20.54
CA LYS A 138 -17.62 6.15 20.08
C LYS A 138 -18.92 6.48 20.82
N THR A 139 -18.87 6.69 22.14
CA THR A 139 -20.02 7.12 22.94
C THR A 139 -20.58 8.47 22.48
N LEU A 140 -19.73 9.44 22.14
CA LEU A 140 -20.18 10.73 21.62
C LEU A 140 -20.92 10.57 20.29
N ILE A 141 -20.42 9.68 19.42
CA ILE A 141 -21.06 9.36 18.15
C ILE A 141 -22.43 8.70 18.37
N GLU A 142 -22.51 7.74 19.29
CA GLU A 142 -23.78 7.07 19.66
C GLU A 142 -24.78 8.04 20.28
N LYS A 143 -24.33 8.98 21.12
CA LYS A 143 -25.16 10.05 21.66
C LYS A 143 -25.71 10.96 20.57
N ASP A 144 -24.88 11.33 19.60
CA ASP A 144 -25.30 12.17 18.47
C ASP A 144 -26.28 11.41 17.55
N ASN A 145 -26.05 10.11 17.32
CA ASN A 145 -27.02 9.24 16.64
C ASN A 145 -28.37 9.19 17.38
N ASP A 146 -28.33 9.04 18.70
CA ASP A 146 -29.53 9.05 19.56
C ASP A 146 -30.28 10.38 19.47
N GLY A 147 -29.56 11.51 19.49
CA GLY A 147 -30.12 12.85 19.29
C GLY A 147 -30.79 13.04 17.93
N MET A 148 -30.30 12.35 16.89
CA MET A 148 -30.94 12.30 15.57
C MET A 148 -32.10 11.29 15.48
N GLY A 149 -32.38 10.53 16.54
CA GLY A 149 -33.44 9.50 16.55
C GLY A 149 -33.08 8.22 15.79
N ILE A 150 -31.79 8.01 15.49
CA ILE A 150 -31.31 6.86 14.70
C ILE A 150 -30.36 5.98 15.50
N ALA A 151 -30.15 4.74 15.05
CA ALA A 151 -29.08 3.88 15.53
C ALA A 151 -28.39 3.19 14.35
N ILE A 152 -27.06 3.17 14.37
CA ILE A 152 -26.23 2.47 13.38
C ILE A 152 -25.52 1.34 14.12
N LEU A 153 -25.82 0.09 13.76
CA LEU A 153 -25.22 -1.09 14.36
C LEU A 153 -24.33 -1.77 13.33
N GLN A 154 -23.12 -2.16 13.74
CA GLN A 154 -22.16 -2.91 12.93
C GLN A 154 -22.11 -4.35 13.44
N LEU A 155 -22.53 -5.30 12.61
CA LEU A 155 -22.45 -6.73 12.90
C LEU A 155 -21.20 -7.30 12.21
N VAL A 156 -20.29 -7.87 12.99
CA VAL A 156 -19.05 -8.44 12.46
C VAL A 156 -19.14 -9.98 12.41
N CYS A 157 -18.76 -10.57 11.28
CA CYS A 157 -18.71 -12.02 11.11
C CYS A 157 -17.72 -12.67 12.10
N GLY A 158 -18.12 -13.78 12.71
CA GLY A 158 -17.34 -14.48 13.74
C GLY A 158 -17.42 -13.84 15.14
N LYS A 159 -18.07 -12.67 15.28
CA LYS A 159 -18.26 -11.99 16.56
C LYS A 159 -19.72 -11.78 16.92
N ASP A 160 -20.52 -11.29 16.00
CA ASP A 160 -21.94 -10.97 16.20
C ASP A 160 -22.86 -11.92 15.41
N ILE A 161 -22.40 -12.39 14.24
CA ILE A 161 -23.08 -13.37 13.37
C ILE A 161 -22.09 -14.43 12.89
N ALA A 162 -22.56 -15.54 12.33
CA ALA A 162 -21.72 -16.64 11.88
C ALA A 162 -20.81 -17.22 13.00
N ILE A 163 -21.35 -17.36 14.22
CA ILE A 163 -20.62 -17.82 15.42
C ILE A 163 -20.88 -19.31 15.70
N GLU A 164 -22.14 -19.74 15.59
CA GLU A 164 -22.57 -21.06 16.04
C GLU A 164 -22.06 -22.17 15.10
N LYS A 165 -21.48 -23.22 15.68
CA LYS A 165 -21.12 -24.42 14.93
C LYS A 165 -22.39 -25.15 14.50
N SER A 166 -22.67 -25.12 13.21
CA SER A 166 -23.71 -25.91 12.56
C SER A 166 -23.34 -27.39 12.54
N MET A 167 -24.36 -28.27 12.50
CA MET A 167 -24.15 -29.69 12.20
C MET A 167 -23.63 -29.91 10.77
N ASN A 168 -23.75 -28.90 9.90
CA ASN A 168 -23.24 -28.93 8.54
C ASN A 168 -21.75 -28.51 8.48
N PRO A 169 -20.82 -29.41 8.11
CA PRO A 169 -19.39 -29.10 8.05
C PRO A 169 -19.04 -27.99 7.04
N ILE A 170 -19.80 -27.87 5.95
CA ILE A 170 -19.57 -26.85 4.91
C ILE A 170 -19.92 -25.46 5.46
N GLN A 171 -21.02 -25.36 6.20
CA GLN A 171 -21.44 -24.11 6.83
C GLN A 171 -20.42 -23.65 7.88
N ASN A 172 -19.85 -24.57 8.66
CA ASN A 172 -18.79 -24.24 9.61
C ASN A 172 -17.55 -23.66 8.92
N LYS A 173 -17.11 -24.26 7.81
CA LYS A 173 -15.98 -23.73 7.03
C LYS A 173 -16.29 -22.36 6.42
N LEU A 174 -17.53 -22.15 5.95
CA LEU A 174 -17.97 -20.84 5.45
C LEU A 174 -17.93 -19.78 6.55
N TYR A 175 -18.36 -20.11 7.77
CA TYR A 175 -18.33 -19.19 8.91
C TYR A 175 -16.90 -18.88 9.36
N GLU A 176 -16.03 -19.89 9.36
CA GLU A 176 -14.60 -19.69 9.58
C GLU A 176 -14.01 -18.75 8.52
N PHE A 177 -14.30 -18.97 7.24
CA PHE A 177 -13.86 -18.09 6.16
C PHE A 177 -14.42 -16.65 6.31
N ALA A 178 -15.71 -16.51 6.61
CA ALA A 178 -16.36 -15.22 6.86
C ALA A 178 -15.71 -14.44 8.00
N SER A 179 -15.31 -15.13 9.07
CA SER A 179 -14.63 -14.50 10.21
C SER A 179 -13.25 -13.93 9.83
N HIS A 180 -12.55 -14.54 8.87
CA HIS A 180 -11.28 -14.05 8.37
C HIS A 180 -11.43 -12.87 7.41
N MET A 181 -12.55 -12.80 6.67
CA MET A 181 -12.86 -11.66 5.78
C MET A 181 -13.15 -10.37 6.56
N LYS A 182 -13.54 -10.46 7.84
CA LYS A 182 -13.86 -9.32 8.71
C LYS A 182 -14.90 -8.35 8.12
N ASN A 183 -15.83 -8.89 7.35
CA ASN A 183 -16.91 -8.12 6.72
C ASN A 183 -17.89 -7.59 7.79
N ILE A 184 -18.37 -6.37 7.60
CA ILE A 184 -19.28 -5.64 8.50
C ILE A 184 -20.63 -5.45 7.80
N ILE A 185 -21.68 -6.00 8.41
CA ILE A 185 -23.07 -5.77 8.01
C ILE A 185 -23.62 -4.61 8.84
N HIS A 186 -24.15 -3.56 8.21
CA HIS A 186 -24.72 -2.41 8.92
C HIS A 186 -26.24 -2.52 9.03
N LEU A 187 -26.76 -2.26 10.23
CA LEU A 187 -28.19 -2.05 10.47
C LEU A 187 -28.43 -0.57 10.78
N LEU A 188 -29.21 0.08 9.94
CA LEU A 188 -29.64 1.47 10.11
C LEU A 188 -31.07 1.46 10.65
N VAL A 189 -31.27 1.93 11.89
CA VAL A 189 -32.52 1.80 12.61
C VAL A 189 -33.10 3.17 12.94
N ASP A 190 -34.37 3.37 12.62
CA ASP A 190 -35.17 4.47 13.14
C ASP A 190 -35.66 4.11 14.55
N LYS A 191 -35.19 4.82 15.58
CA LYS A 191 -35.45 4.42 16.98
C LYS A 191 -36.92 4.54 17.36
N GLN A 192 -37.65 5.44 16.71
CA GLN A 192 -39.06 5.71 17.00
C GLN A 192 -39.97 4.61 16.46
N THR A 193 -39.85 4.27 15.17
CA THR A 193 -40.71 3.26 14.53
C THR A 193 -40.15 1.84 14.61
N LYS A 194 -38.89 1.68 15.04
CA LYS A 194 -38.15 0.41 15.05
C LYS A 194 -37.97 -0.22 13.66
N ARG A 195 -38.18 0.56 12.60
CA ARG A 195 -37.91 0.15 11.22
C ARG A 195 -36.42 0.19 10.95
N CYS A 196 -35.94 -0.81 10.20
CA CYS A 196 -34.53 -1.06 9.98
C CYS A 196 -34.24 -1.23 8.47
N VAL A 197 -33.15 -0.63 8.01
CA VAL A 197 -32.52 -0.91 6.73
C VAL A 197 -31.27 -1.73 6.98
N ILE A 198 -31.15 -2.85 6.28
CA ILE A 198 -29.94 -3.67 6.31
C ILE A 198 -29.05 -3.36 5.10
N VAL A 199 -27.78 -3.11 5.35
CA VAL A 199 -26.76 -2.86 4.33
C VAL A 199 -25.87 -4.10 4.20
N ASP A 200 -25.66 -4.58 2.98
CA ASP A 200 -24.78 -5.72 2.64
C ASP A 200 -25.10 -7.01 3.41
N ALA A 201 -26.35 -7.46 3.27
CA ALA A 201 -26.84 -8.67 3.96
C ALA A 201 -26.20 -9.94 3.37
N CYS A 202 -25.24 -10.52 4.10
CA CYS A 202 -24.42 -11.66 3.67
C CYS A 202 -24.14 -12.67 4.81
N TRP A 203 -23.50 -13.79 4.45
CA TRP A 203 -23.03 -14.90 5.30
C TRP A 203 -24.10 -15.69 6.06
N ASP A 204 -24.81 -15.06 6.99
CA ASP A 204 -25.71 -15.73 7.95
C ASP A 204 -27.00 -14.93 8.19
N ILE A 205 -27.90 -14.99 7.20
CA ILE A 205 -29.21 -14.34 7.26
C ILE A 205 -30.05 -14.81 8.46
N ASP A 206 -29.91 -16.05 8.92
CA ASP A 206 -30.67 -16.55 10.07
C ASP A 206 -30.25 -15.85 11.37
N SER A 207 -28.95 -15.77 11.64
CA SER A 207 -28.42 -15.05 12.80
C SER A 207 -28.72 -13.56 12.73
N ILE A 208 -28.65 -12.94 11.55
CA ILE A 208 -29.03 -11.55 11.34
C ILE A 208 -30.51 -11.33 11.71
N LEU A 209 -31.43 -12.15 11.19
CA LEU A 209 -32.86 -12.04 11.48
C LEU A 209 -33.17 -12.27 12.96
N LYS A 210 -32.49 -13.23 13.60
CA LYS A 210 -32.57 -13.45 15.05
C LYS A 210 -32.14 -12.20 15.82
N TYR A 211 -30.98 -11.63 15.48
CA TYR A 211 -30.44 -10.42 16.12
C TYR A 211 -31.40 -9.23 16.03
N VAL A 212 -32.02 -9.04 14.87
CA VAL A 212 -33.02 -7.99 14.61
C VAL A 212 -34.30 -8.23 15.41
N THR A 213 -34.81 -9.46 15.41
CA THR A 213 -36.08 -9.83 16.07
C THR A 213 -35.97 -9.73 17.59
N GLU A 214 -34.87 -10.17 18.19
CA GLU A 214 -34.61 -10.08 19.63
C GLU A 214 -34.60 -8.63 20.14
N ARG A 215 -34.28 -7.67 19.27
CA ARG A 215 -34.28 -6.23 19.58
C ARG A 215 -35.58 -5.52 19.21
N GLY A 216 -36.57 -6.26 18.70
CA GLY A 216 -37.87 -5.72 18.29
C GLY A 216 -37.81 -4.82 17.06
N TYR A 217 -36.80 -4.99 16.21
CA TYR A 217 -36.68 -4.24 14.95
C TYR A 217 -37.40 -4.94 13.80
N THR A 218 -37.83 -4.17 12.80
CA THR A 218 -38.48 -4.68 11.59
C THR A 218 -37.71 -4.24 10.35
N ILE A 219 -37.16 -5.18 9.58
CA ILE A 219 -36.47 -4.87 8.32
C ILE A 219 -37.49 -4.43 7.28
N VAL A 220 -37.33 -3.24 6.71
CA VAL A 220 -38.24 -2.70 5.68
C VAL A 220 -37.58 -2.57 4.31
N ALA A 221 -36.25 -2.53 4.25
CA ALA A 221 -35.47 -2.45 3.02
C ALA A 221 -34.09 -3.09 3.20
N SER A 222 -33.50 -3.54 2.10
CA SER A 222 -32.09 -3.90 2.01
C SER A 222 -31.39 -2.95 1.05
N VAL A 223 -30.17 -2.54 1.36
CA VAL A 223 -29.32 -1.72 0.49
C VAL A 223 -28.04 -2.50 0.23
N VAL A 224 -27.52 -2.42 -0.98
CA VAL A 224 -26.26 -3.04 -1.39
C VAL A 224 -25.27 -1.96 -1.75
N THR A 225 -24.09 -1.96 -1.12
CA THR A 225 -23.02 -1.02 -1.47
C THR A 225 -22.35 -1.41 -2.78
N HIS A 226 -22.12 -2.71 -3.00
CA HIS A 226 -21.56 -3.25 -4.24
C HIS A 226 -21.81 -4.76 -4.40
N TYR A 227 -21.57 -5.32 -5.60
CA TYR A 227 -22.03 -6.66 -5.96
C TYR A 227 -21.23 -7.86 -5.41
N HIS A 228 -20.09 -7.67 -4.74
CA HIS A 228 -19.21 -8.80 -4.38
C HIS A 228 -19.90 -9.83 -3.49
N PHE A 229 -19.45 -11.09 -3.62
CA PHE A 229 -20.08 -12.26 -3.01
C PHE A 229 -20.17 -12.19 -1.49
N ASP A 230 -19.24 -11.50 -0.84
CA ASP A 230 -19.19 -11.32 0.60
C ASP A 230 -20.08 -10.16 1.08
N HIS A 231 -20.71 -9.40 0.18
CA HIS A 231 -21.72 -8.38 0.50
C HIS A 231 -23.14 -8.78 0.08
N VAL A 232 -23.28 -9.55 -1.01
CA VAL A 232 -24.59 -9.96 -1.54
C VAL A 232 -24.87 -11.47 -1.46
N GLY A 233 -23.88 -12.29 -1.12
CA GLY A 233 -23.96 -13.75 -1.19
C GLY A 233 -24.02 -14.28 -2.63
N GLY A 234 -24.45 -15.54 -2.78
CA GLY A 234 -24.57 -16.21 -4.07
C GLY A 234 -23.46 -17.23 -4.32
N THR A 235 -23.05 -17.35 -5.58
CA THR A 235 -21.97 -18.28 -5.96
C THR A 235 -20.62 -17.74 -5.47
N PRO A 236 -19.81 -18.54 -4.76
CA PRO A 236 -18.47 -18.12 -4.33
C PRO A 236 -17.53 -17.92 -5.54
N PRO A 237 -16.44 -17.16 -5.39
CA PRO A 237 -15.45 -17.00 -6.46
C PRO A 237 -14.65 -18.28 -6.71
N SER A 238 -13.97 -18.34 -7.86
CA SER A 238 -13.02 -19.40 -8.20
C SER A 238 -11.95 -19.59 -7.10
N PRO A 239 -11.56 -20.83 -6.75
CA PRO A 239 -11.90 -22.10 -7.40
C PRO A 239 -13.21 -22.76 -6.90
N TYR A 240 -13.96 -22.10 -6.02
CA TYR A 240 -15.13 -22.68 -5.35
C TYR A 240 -16.43 -22.51 -6.15
N ASP A 241 -16.42 -21.73 -7.22
CA ASP A 241 -17.53 -21.49 -8.15
C ASP A 241 -18.04 -22.77 -8.83
N THR A 242 -17.18 -23.77 -8.98
CA THR A 242 -17.53 -25.11 -9.51
C THR A 242 -18.22 -26.02 -8.49
N LEU A 243 -18.15 -25.69 -7.20
CA LEU A 243 -18.77 -26.49 -6.14
C LEU A 243 -20.25 -26.11 -5.98
N PRO A 244 -21.13 -27.05 -5.58
CA PRO A 244 -22.54 -26.78 -5.33
C PRO A 244 -22.76 -26.05 -3.98
N ILE A 245 -21.96 -25.02 -3.70
CA ILE A 245 -22.00 -24.21 -2.50
C ILE A 245 -22.63 -22.86 -2.85
N LYS A 246 -23.58 -22.40 -2.04
CA LYS A 246 -24.15 -21.06 -2.13
C LYS A 246 -23.98 -20.33 -0.82
N ILE A 247 -23.42 -19.13 -0.88
CA ILE A 247 -23.28 -18.25 0.27
C ILE A 247 -24.64 -17.59 0.52
N SER A 248 -25.11 -17.67 1.76
CA SER A 248 -26.36 -17.01 2.16
C SER A 248 -26.18 -15.50 2.08
N GLY A 249 -27.15 -14.79 1.54
CA GLY A 249 -27.07 -13.33 1.42
C GLY A 249 -28.38 -12.73 0.93
N LEU A 250 -28.29 -11.82 -0.04
CA LEU A 250 -29.41 -11.05 -0.56
C LEU A 250 -30.56 -11.94 -1.07
N ALA A 251 -30.25 -13.00 -1.82
CA ALA A 251 -31.26 -13.93 -2.32
C ALA A 251 -32.02 -14.64 -1.20
N SER A 252 -31.30 -15.10 -0.17
CA SER A 252 -31.88 -15.72 1.03
C SER A 252 -32.75 -14.74 1.81
N LEU A 253 -32.29 -13.50 1.98
CA LEU A 253 -33.02 -12.44 2.66
C LEU A 253 -34.34 -12.12 1.95
N LEU A 254 -34.30 -11.86 0.65
CA LEU A 254 -35.50 -11.51 -0.15
C LEU A 254 -36.51 -12.65 -0.23
N LYS A 255 -36.05 -13.91 -0.12
CA LYS A 255 -36.91 -15.09 -0.02
C LYS A 255 -37.63 -15.17 1.33
N LYS A 256 -36.93 -14.90 2.44
CA LYS A 256 -37.51 -14.94 3.80
C LYS A 256 -38.40 -13.73 4.10
N LEU A 257 -38.08 -12.58 3.50
CA LEU A 257 -38.83 -11.33 3.66
C LEU A 257 -39.42 -10.93 2.29
N PRO A 258 -40.60 -11.46 1.91
CA PRO A 258 -41.18 -11.20 0.58
C PRO A 258 -41.64 -9.74 0.38
N HIS A 259 -41.84 -8.98 1.47
CA HIS A 259 -42.38 -7.62 1.44
C HIS A 259 -41.32 -6.52 1.22
N ILE A 260 -40.03 -6.84 1.35
CA ILE A 260 -38.96 -5.85 1.21
C ILE A 260 -38.36 -5.82 -0.20
N LYS A 261 -37.69 -4.73 -0.55
CA LYS A 261 -36.93 -4.58 -1.80
C LYS A 261 -35.45 -4.29 -1.50
N ALA A 262 -34.59 -4.62 -2.46
CA ALA A 262 -33.17 -4.35 -2.43
C ALA A 262 -32.83 -3.11 -3.28
N TYR A 263 -32.17 -2.12 -2.70
CA TYR A 263 -31.74 -0.91 -3.39
C TYR A 263 -30.28 -1.09 -3.84
N VAL A 264 -30.05 -1.03 -5.15
CA VAL A 264 -28.77 -1.36 -5.79
C VAL A 264 -28.47 -0.33 -6.87
N HIS A 265 -27.20 0.02 -7.06
CA HIS A 265 -26.79 0.84 -8.19
C HIS A 265 -27.04 0.11 -9.53
N PRO A 266 -27.58 0.78 -10.56
CA PRO A 266 -27.90 0.14 -11.84
C PRO A 266 -26.77 -0.65 -12.48
N LEU A 267 -25.53 -0.16 -12.37
CA LEU A 267 -24.34 -0.80 -12.97
C LEU A 267 -23.99 -2.15 -12.32
N ASP A 268 -24.42 -2.40 -11.09
CA ASP A 268 -24.14 -3.64 -10.35
C ASP A 268 -25.27 -4.67 -10.46
N ILE A 269 -26.48 -4.25 -10.87
CA ILE A 269 -27.64 -5.14 -11.03
C ILE A 269 -27.34 -6.36 -11.92
N PRO A 270 -26.68 -6.24 -13.09
CA PRO A 270 -26.37 -7.39 -13.94
C PRO A 270 -25.48 -8.42 -13.24
N PHE A 271 -24.45 -7.96 -12.51
CA PHE A 271 -23.52 -8.82 -11.79
C PHE A 271 -24.20 -9.55 -10.64
N ILE A 272 -25.04 -8.86 -9.87
CA ILE A 272 -25.85 -9.49 -8.81
C ILE A 272 -26.80 -10.53 -9.40
N GLN A 273 -27.47 -10.22 -10.52
CA GLN A 273 -28.39 -11.16 -11.17
C GLN A 273 -27.68 -12.42 -11.66
N GLN A 274 -26.44 -12.29 -12.16
CA GLN A 274 -25.62 -13.42 -12.58
C GLN A 274 -25.22 -14.31 -11.39
N ALA A 275 -24.77 -13.73 -10.29
CA ALA A 275 -24.38 -14.47 -9.09
C ALA A 275 -25.59 -15.03 -8.31
N ASN A 276 -26.75 -14.38 -8.42
CA ASN A 276 -27.98 -14.68 -7.70
C ASN A 276 -29.19 -14.77 -8.65
N PRO A 277 -29.25 -15.76 -9.55
CA PRO A 277 -30.26 -15.84 -10.60
C PRO A 277 -31.70 -16.02 -10.08
N THR A 278 -31.85 -16.42 -8.81
CA THR A 278 -33.16 -16.58 -8.16
C THR A 278 -33.81 -15.27 -7.74
N ILE A 279 -33.08 -14.14 -7.75
CA ILE A 279 -33.64 -12.83 -7.41
C ILE A 279 -34.47 -12.33 -8.59
N PRO A 280 -35.78 -12.06 -8.43
CA PRO A 280 -36.57 -11.47 -9.49
C PRO A 280 -36.17 -10.00 -9.73
N SER A 281 -36.09 -9.56 -10.99
CA SER A 281 -35.65 -8.19 -11.32
C SER A 281 -36.51 -7.09 -10.67
N ASN A 282 -37.81 -7.34 -10.45
CA ASN A 282 -38.71 -6.39 -9.77
C ASN A 282 -38.46 -6.24 -8.26
N ARG A 283 -37.56 -7.05 -7.68
CA ARG A 283 -37.12 -6.96 -6.28
C ARG A 283 -35.86 -6.11 -6.10
N MET A 284 -35.17 -5.76 -7.18
CA MET A 284 -34.05 -4.83 -7.17
C MET A 284 -34.51 -3.46 -7.67
N VAL A 285 -34.31 -2.44 -6.86
CA VAL A 285 -34.69 -1.05 -7.13
C VAL A 285 -33.42 -0.26 -7.45
N PRO A 286 -33.31 0.32 -8.66
CA PRO A 286 -32.15 1.11 -9.04
C PRO A 286 -32.08 2.42 -8.24
N THR A 287 -30.93 2.73 -7.65
CA THR A 287 -30.73 3.93 -6.80
C THR A 287 -30.50 5.23 -7.57
N CYS A 288 -30.32 5.17 -8.89
CA CYS A 288 -30.06 6.31 -9.79
C CYS A 288 -31.05 6.30 -10.97
N THR A 289 -32.31 6.71 -10.75
CA THR A 289 -33.32 6.87 -11.83
C THR A 289 -34.10 8.17 -11.69
N GLU A 290 -34.65 8.69 -12.78
CA GLU A 290 -35.39 9.98 -12.82
C GLU A 290 -36.57 10.08 -11.84
N ASN A 291 -37.15 8.95 -11.42
CA ASN A 291 -38.33 8.89 -10.53
C ASN A 291 -37.99 8.58 -9.05
N ILE A 292 -36.73 8.28 -8.73
CA ILE A 292 -36.22 8.16 -7.37
C ILE A 292 -35.12 9.20 -7.25
N THR A 293 -35.40 10.33 -6.60
CA THR A 293 -34.35 11.24 -6.15
C THR A 293 -33.47 10.44 -5.21
N ALA A 294 -32.31 9.95 -5.67
CA ALA A 294 -31.08 9.50 -4.99
C ALA A 294 -31.10 9.11 -3.49
N GLU A 295 -32.23 8.78 -2.90
CA GLU A 295 -32.50 8.90 -1.47
C GLU A 295 -33.62 7.94 -1.02
N LEU A 296 -33.48 7.39 0.18
CA LEU A 296 -34.42 6.51 0.84
C LEU A 296 -34.76 7.09 2.22
N ILE A 297 -36.04 7.38 2.45
CA ILE A 297 -36.53 7.97 3.72
C ILE A 297 -37.35 6.93 4.50
N ILE A 298 -36.92 6.62 5.72
CA ILE A 298 -37.61 5.71 6.65
C ILE A 298 -37.63 6.34 8.05
N GLY A 299 -38.75 6.97 8.43
CA GLY A 299 -38.83 7.68 9.70
C GLY A 299 -37.80 8.81 9.76
N GLN A 300 -36.91 8.79 10.76
CA GLN A 300 -35.80 9.74 10.90
C GLN A 300 -34.53 9.36 10.12
N LEU A 301 -34.54 8.21 9.41
CA LEU A 301 -33.45 7.82 8.51
C LEU A 301 -33.64 8.47 7.14
N HIS A 302 -32.79 9.42 6.81
CA HIS A 302 -32.66 9.97 5.46
C HIS A 302 -31.35 9.49 4.86
N ILE A 303 -31.44 8.54 3.93
CA ILE A 303 -30.28 7.87 3.33
C ILE A 303 -30.12 8.40 1.92
N ARG A 304 -29.04 9.14 1.62
CA ARG A 304 -28.67 9.55 0.26
C ARG A 304 -27.63 8.59 -0.33
N PHE A 305 -27.91 8.07 -1.51
CA PHE A 305 -27.01 7.24 -2.29
C PHE A 305 -26.01 8.12 -3.05
N ILE A 306 -24.72 7.85 -2.87
CA ILE A 306 -23.61 8.53 -3.56
C ILE A 306 -22.93 7.46 -4.43
N HIS A 307 -22.88 7.66 -5.74
CA HIS A 307 -22.15 6.77 -6.63
C HIS A 307 -20.65 6.94 -6.39
N THR A 308 -19.97 5.82 -6.11
CA THR A 308 -18.55 5.78 -5.73
C THR A 308 -17.81 4.70 -6.52
N PRO A 309 -17.74 4.83 -7.87
CA PRO A 309 -17.17 3.81 -8.74
C PRO A 309 -15.68 3.59 -8.47
N GLY A 310 -15.22 2.37 -8.68
CA GLY A 310 -13.80 2.03 -8.67
C GLY A 310 -13.50 0.65 -8.11
N HIS A 311 -14.08 0.29 -6.96
CA HIS A 311 -13.99 -1.09 -6.45
C HIS A 311 -14.83 -2.03 -7.32
N THR A 312 -16.02 -1.57 -7.68
CA THR A 312 -16.89 -2.14 -8.71
C THR A 312 -17.47 -0.99 -9.55
N PRO A 313 -18.07 -1.26 -10.73
CA PRO A 313 -18.66 -0.21 -11.57
C PRO A 313 -19.80 0.53 -10.86
N GLY A 314 -20.61 -0.19 -10.08
CA GLY A 314 -21.77 0.32 -9.36
C GLY A 314 -21.57 0.52 -7.87
N SER A 315 -20.33 0.50 -7.36
CA SER A 315 -20.05 0.82 -5.96
C SER A 315 -20.73 2.13 -5.55
N GLN A 316 -21.43 2.11 -4.42
CA GLN A 316 -22.12 3.28 -3.86
C GLN A 316 -21.94 3.39 -2.35
N SER A 317 -21.79 4.61 -1.87
CA SER A 317 -21.75 4.97 -0.46
C SER A 317 -23.09 5.56 0.00
N LEU A 318 -23.41 5.40 1.28
CA LEU A 318 -24.69 5.82 1.88
C LEU A 318 -24.44 6.97 2.85
N LEU A 319 -24.92 8.17 2.53
CA LEU A 319 -24.85 9.32 3.43
C LEU A 319 -26.17 9.45 4.19
N ILE A 320 -26.15 9.13 5.48
CA ILE A 320 -27.29 9.21 6.39
C ILE A 320 -27.31 10.56 7.11
N ASN A 321 -28.46 11.25 7.05
CA ASN A 321 -28.74 12.52 7.72
C ASN A 321 -27.61 13.56 7.54
N HIS A 322 -26.99 13.55 6.36
CA HIS A 322 -25.85 14.41 5.99
C HIS A 322 -24.60 14.33 6.89
N SER A 323 -24.50 13.35 7.81
CA SER A 323 -23.45 13.32 8.84
C SER A 323 -22.78 11.96 9.04
N ARG A 324 -23.39 10.87 8.58
CA ARG A 324 -22.83 9.51 8.68
C ARG A 324 -22.69 8.91 7.29
N LEU A 325 -21.52 8.36 6.97
CA LEU A 325 -21.23 7.74 5.69
C LEU A 325 -20.97 6.25 5.89
N ILE A 326 -21.82 5.38 5.34
CA ILE A 326 -21.44 3.97 5.12
C ILE A 326 -20.73 3.92 3.77
N ALA A 327 -19.42 3.71 3.79
CA ALA A 327 -18.59 3.82 2.60
C ALA A 327 -18.47 2.52 1.78
N GLY A 328 -18.96 1.40 2.32
CA GLY A 328 -18.68 0.07 1.78
C GLY A 328 -17.17 -0.14 1.62
N ASP A 329 -16.78 -0.68 0.48
CA ASP A 329 -15.39 -0.96 0.16
C ASP A 329 -14.72 0.17 -0.64
N THR A 330 -15.43 1.27 -0.90
CA THR A 330 -14.79 2.44 -1.53
C THR A 330 -13.75 3.05 -0.59
N LEU A 331 -14.11 3.31 0.66
CA LEU A 331 -13.22 3.89 1.68
C LEU A 331 -13.25 3.03 2.94
N LEU A 332 -12.09 2.48 3.29
CA LEU A 332 -11.90 1.69 4.49
C LEU A 332 -11.16 2.56 5.53
N CYS A 333 -11.53 2.42 6.80
CA CYS A 333 -10.97 3.28 7.85
C CYS A 333 -9.51 2.91 8.15
N GLY A 334 -8.67 3.94 8.35
CA GLY A 334 -7.25 3.76 8.67
C GLY A 334 -6.31 3.81 7.45
N GLY A 335 -6.68 4.54 6.40
CA GLY A 335 -5.83 4.68 5.21
C GLY A 335 -5.87 3.46 4.28
N HIS A 336 -7.05 2.86 4.13
CA HIS A 336 -7.27 1.74 3.22
C HIS A 336 -8.42 2.03 2.24
N CYS A 337 -8.42 1.37 1.08
CA CYS A 337 -9.55 1.35 0.16
C CYS A 337 -9.67 -0.05 -0.46
N GLY A 338 -10.84 -0.34 -1.02
CA GLY A 338 -11.12 -1.61 -1.67
C GLY A 338 -10.24 -1.82 -2.90
N ARG A 339 -10.00 -3.09 -3.19
CA ARG A 339 -9.21 -3.54 -4.33
C ARG A 339 -9.81 -3.12 -5.67
N THR A 340 -9.00 -2.72 -6.65
CA THR A 340 -9.48 -2.32 -7.98
C THR A 340 -9.07 -3.30 -9.08
N ASP A 341 -8.45 -4.42 -8.72
CA ASP A 341 -7.95 -5.45 -9.63
C ASP A 341 -8.96 -6.59 -9.88
N LEU A 342 -10.11 -6.56 -9.20
CA LEU A 342 -11.21 -7.49 -9.41
C LEU A 342 -11.99 -7.13 -10.70
N PRO A 343 -12.72 -8.08 -11.31
CA PRO A 343 -13.53 -7.81 -12.49
C PRO A 343 -14.44 -6.59 -12.31
N GLY A 344 -14.42 -5.65 -13.26
CA GLY A 344 -15.20 -4.40 -13.17
C GLY A 344 -14.60 -3.32 -12.25
N GLY A 345 -13.52 -3.61 -11.53
CA GLY A 345 -12.75 -2.59 -10.83
C GLY A 345 -12.04 -1.62 -11.78
N ASP A 346 -11.97 -0.35 -11.40
CA ASP A 346 -11.24 0.70 -12.12
C ASP A 346 -10.51 1.63 -11.14
N ARG A 347 -9.18 1.62 -11.24
CA ARG A 347 -8.32 2.41 -10.36
C ARG A 347 -8.48 3.91 -10.56
N LYS A 348 -8.69 4.37 -11.81
CA LYS A 348 -8.86 5.80 -12.11
C LYS A 348 -10.15 6.33 -11.50
N SER A 349 -11.24 5.58 -11.64
CA SER A 349 -12.51 5.87 -10.99
C SER A 349 -12.37 5.85 -9.47
N MET A 350 -11.66 4.88 -8.89
CA MET A 350 -11.42 4.85 -7.44
C MET A 350 -10.69 6.10 -6.95
N GLN A 351 -9.61 6.50 -7.65
CA GLN A 351 -8.86 7.71 -7.31
C GLN A 351 -9.72 8.97 -7.41
N HIS A 352 -10.52 9.10 -8.47
CA HIS A 352 -11.45 10.21 -8.65
C HIS A 352 -12.50 10.22 -7.53
N THR A 353 -13.08 9.07 -7.22
CA THR A 353 -14.07 8.89 -6.14
C THR A 353 -13.50 9.31 -4.79
N LEU A 354 -12.31 8.82 -4.44
CA LEU A 354 -11.69 9.16 -3.16
C LEU A 354 -11.33 10.65 -3.07
N ARG A 355 -10.78 11.24 -4.13
CA ARG A 355 -10.35 12.66 -4.10
C ARG A 355 -11.49 13.66 -4.23
N HIS A 356 -12.43 13.43 -5.14
CA HIS A 356 -13.39 14.44 -5.57
C HIS A 356 -14.84 14.12 -5.22
N VAL A 357 -15.17 12.86 -4.90
CA VAL A 357 -16.53 12.49 -4.48
C VAL A 357 -16.63 12.40 -2.97
N LEU A 358 -15.78 11.60 -2.34
CA LEU A 358 -15.70 11.45 -0.90
C LEU A 358 -14.78 12.51 -0.27
N GLY A 359 -13.69 12.86 -0.95
CA GLY A 359 -12.71 13.85 -0.49
C GLY A 359 -13.30 15.25 -0.35
N ASP A 360 -14.34 15.61 -1.12
CA ASP A 360 -15.02 16.90 -1.06
C ASP A 360 -16.10 16.98 0.05
N LEU A 361 -16.34 15.89 0.78
CA LEU A 361 -17.28 15.87 1.89
C LEU A 361 -16.76 16.66 3.12
N ASP A 362 -17.68 17.07 3.99
CA ASP A 362 -17.36 17.79 5.23
C ASP A 362 -16.53 16.91 6.18
N ASN A 363 -15.45 17.47 6.73
CA ASN A 363 -14.53 16.78 7.65
C ASN A 363 -15.20 16.16 8.87
N ARG A 364 -16.36 16.67 9.29
CA ARG A 364 -17.11 16.20 10.46
C ARG A 364 -17.92 14.94 10.17
N ILE A 365 -18.07 14.56 8.90
CA ILE A 365 -18.82 13.35 8.52
C ILE A 365 -18.08 12.12 9.05
N ILE A 366 -18.83 11.27 9.75
CA ILE A 366 -18.31 10.05 10.36
C ILE A 366 -18.43 8.91 9.35
N VAL A 367 -17.34 8.20 9.13
CA VAL A 367 -17.22 7.12 8.15
C VAL A 367 -17.31 5.77 8.85
N TYR A 368 -18.09 4.85 8.28
CA TYR A 368 -18.16 3.44 8.65
C TYR A 368 -17.73 2.59 7.44
N PRO A 369 -16.75 1.68 7.59
CA PRO A 369 -16.23 0.88 6.49
C PRO A 369 -17.06 -0.40 6.26
N GLY A 370 -16.86 -1.04 5.10
CA GLY A 370 -17.38 -2.39 4.80
C GLY A 370 -16.62 -3.52 5.50
N HIS A 371 -15.34 -3.32 5.82
CA HIS A 371 -14.50 -4.31 6.52
C HIS A 371 -13.78 -3.73 7.75
N ASP A 372 -13.59 -4.55 8.79
CA ASP A 372 -12.89 -4.17 10.02
C ASP A 372 -11.39 -4.49 9.94
N TYR A 373 -10.59 -3.53 9.44
CA TYR A 373 -9.12 -3.62 9.44
C TYR A 373 -8.48 -3.06 10.73
N GLY A 374 -9.22 -3.02 11.84
CA GLY A 374 -8.72 -2.57 13.15
C GLY A 374 -9.27 -1.22 13.60
N VAL A 375 -9.97 -0.52 12.70
CA VAL A 375 -10.66 0.75 12.97
C VAL A 375 -12.10 0.62 12.46
N SER A 376 -13.08 0.63 13.37
CA SER A 376 -14.50 0.41 13.04
C SER A 376 -15.24 1.67 12.58
N TRP A 377 -14.64 2.85 12.75
CA TRP A 377 -15.17 4.14 12.30
C TRP A 377 -14.03 5.15 12.17
N SER A 378 -14.22 6.15 11.31
CA SER A 378 -13.30 7.29 11.13
C SER A 378 -14.09 8.56 10.85
N THR A 379 -13.42 9.62 10.39
CA THR A 379 -14.07 10.82 9.84
C THR A 379 -13.43 11.19 8.51
N ILE A 380 -14.16 11.91 7.65
CA ILE A 380 -13.59 12.44 6.40
C ILE A 380 -12.34 13.27 6.69
N GLY A 381 -12.32 14.07 7.77
CA GLY A 381 -11.14 14.84 8.16
C GLY A 381 -9.95 13.96 8.55
N MET A 382 -10.18 12.89 9.32
CA MET A 382 -9.13 11.94 9.70
C MET A 382 -8.55 11.20 8.48
N GLU A 383 -9.42 10.73 7.58
CA GLU A 383 -8.98 10.04 6.35
C GLU A 383 -8.35 11.00 5.34
N ARG A 384 -8.61 12.31 5.43
CA ARG A 384 -7.91 13.32 4.62
C ARG A 384 -6.53 13.64 5.16
N GLU A 385 -6.38 13.73 6.47
CA GLU A 385 -5.10 14.05 7.10
C GLU A 385 -4.15 12.85 7.14
N ASN A 386 -4.67 11.66 7.41
CA ASN A 386 -3.87 10.47 7.71
C ASN A 386 -4.25 9.23 6.88
N GLY A 387 -5.16 9.36 5.90
CA GLY A 387 -5.71 8.23 5.15
C GLY A 387 -5.74 8.45 3.63
N CYS A 388 -6.69 7.81 2.95
CA CYS A 388 -6.75 7.78 1.48
C CYS A 388 -7.49 8.96 0.83
N LEU A 389 -7.85 10.01 1.58
CA LEU A 389 -8.52 11.19 1.04
C LEU A 389 -7.59 12.42 0.92
N GLY A 390 -6.32 12.31 1.35
CA GLY A 390 -5.33 13.39 1.28
C GLY A 390 -4.73 13.61 -0.12
N ASP A 391 -4.01 14.74 -0.28
CA ASP A 391 -3.31 15.09 -1.54
C ASP A 391 -2.21 14.06 -1.87
N GLU A 392 -1.47 13.63 -0.85
CA GLU A 392 -0.54 12.51 -0.89
C GLU A 392 -1.31 11.23 -0.52
N LEU A 393 -1.67 10.41 -1.51
CA LEU A 393 -2.40 9.15 -1.32
C LEU A 393 -1.51 8.12 -0.60
N VAL A 394 -1.43 8.18 0.72
CA VAL A 394 -0.81 7.13 1.54
C VAL A 394 -1.73 5.90 1.47
N GLY A 395 -1.30 4.87 0.74
CA GLY A 395 -2.04 3.61 0.56
C GLY A 395 -2.28 3.19 -0.90
N PHE A 396 -2.09 4.11 -1.85
CA PHE A 396 -1.88 3.74 -3.25
C PHE A 396 -0.38 3.49 -3.42
N ALA A 397 0.03 2.25 -3.69
CA ALA A 397 1.35 2.03 -4.30
C ALA A 397 1.41 2.93 -5.55
N PRO A 398 2.28 3.95 -5.61
CA PRO A 398 2.16 4.96 -6.64
C PRO A 398 2.36 4.30 -8.01
N THR A 399 1.41 4.48 -8.93
CA THR A 399 1.72 4.34 -10.36
C THR A 399 2.73 5.40 -10.80
N ASP A 400 2.93 6.44 -9.99
CA ASP A 400 3.94 7.46 -10.25
C ASP A 400 5.36 6.92 -10.05
N THR A 401 5.61 5.81 -9.34
CA THR A 401 7.00 5.33 -9.20
C THR A 401 7.58 4.83 -10.52
N THR A 402 6.76 4.25 -11.41
CA THR A 402 7.23 3.71 -12.70
C THR A 402 7.51 4.84 -13.69
N ASP A 403 6.59 5.80 -13.79
CA ASP A 403 6.78 7.02 -14.58
C ASP A 403 7.93 7.89 -14.01
N GLU A 404 8.05 8.02 -12.69
CA GLU A 404 9.20 8.66 -12.04
C GLU A 404 10.50 7.90 -12.34
N ASN A 405 10.49 6.56 -12.36
CA ASN A 405 11.66 5.76 -12.71
C ASN A 405 12.10 5.99 -14.16
N VAL A 406 11.14 6.13 -15.09
CA VAL A 406 11.42 6.48 -16.49
C VAL A 406 12.03 7.88 -16.58
N GLU A 407 11.49 8.87 -15.87
CA GLU A 407 12.05 10.23 -15.83
C GLU A 407 13.44 10.28 -15.15
N ILE A 408 13.64 9.51 -14.08
CA ILE A 408 14.94 9.32 -13.42
C ILE A 408 15.95 8.70 -14.38
N TRP A 409 15.56 7.70 -15.18
CA TRP A 409 16.42 7.10 -16.18
C TRP A 409 16.79 8.09 -17.30
N LYS A 410 15.82 8.85 -17.83
CA LYS A 410 16.06 9.92 -18.81
C LYS A 410 17.07 10.93 -18.26
N MET A 411 16.92 11.33 -17.00
CA MET A 411 17.82 12.28 -16.36
C MET A 411 19.23 11.70 -16.13
N LYS A 412 19.35 10.42 -15.72
CA LYS A 412 20.64 9.72 -15.63
C LYS A 412 21.36 9.63 -16.99
N LYS A 413 20.63 9.30 -18.06
CA LYS A 413 21.17 9.25 -19.43
C LYS A 413 21.62 10.63 -19.91
N LEU A 414 20.82 11.66 -19.66
CA LEU A 414 21.16 13.04 -19.98
C LEU A 414 22.45 13.48 -19.25
N ILE A 415 22.57 13.20 -17.95
CA ILE A 415 23.78 13.51 -17.17
C ILE A 415 25.00 12.79 -17.74
N LYS A 416 24.89 11.50 -18.08
CA LYS A 416 25.99 10.74 -18.70
C LYS A 416 26.44 11.39 -20.01
N ASN A 417 25.50 11.80 -20.86
CA ASN A 417 25.79 12.49 -22.13
C ASN A 417 26.44 13.86 -21.90
N LEU A 418 25.95 14.64 -20.93
CA LEU A 418 26.50 15.96 -20.58
C LEU A 418 27.91 15.87 -19.96
N GLN A 419 28.19 14.82 -19.18
CA GLN A 419 29.52 14.57 -18.61
C GLN A 419 30.55 14.18 -19.66
N ALA A 420 30.15 13.39 -20.65
CA ALA A 420 30.99 12.97 -21.78
C ALA A 420 31.28 14.14 -22.75
N ALA A 421 30.38 15.11 -22.85
CA ALA A 421 30.57 16.29 -23.66
C ALA A 421 31.80 17.11 -23.20
N ARG A 422 32.64 17.48 -24.18
CA ARG A 422 33.79 18.37 -24.01
C ARG A 422 33.75 19.47 -25.05
N GLY A 423 33.88 20.71 -24.60
CA GLY A 423 33.98 21.89 -25.45
C GLY A 423 35.42 22.36 -25.61
N ASN A 424 35.67 23.11 -26.69
CA ASN A 424 36.91 23.85 -26.85
C ASN A 424 36.84 25.18 -26.09
N GLY A 425 37.70 25.35 -25.09
CA GLY A 425 37.76 26.57 -24.27
C GLY A 425 36.57 26.73 -23.32
N THR A 426 36.39 27.93 -22.78
CA THR A 426 35.32 28.25 -21.81
C THR A 426 34.05 28.63 -22.54
N SER A 427 33.37 27.67 -23.18
CA SER A 427 32.19 27.94 -24.02
C SER A 427 30.94 27.15 -23.62
N MET A 428 31.02 26.41 -22.51
CA MET A 428 29.95 25.57 -21.98
C MET A 428 29.32 26.30 -20.79
N ILE A 429 28.04 26.67 -20.92
CA ILE A 429 27.27 27.32 -19.87
C ILE A 429 26.39 26.28 -19.19
N SER A 430 26.56 26.17 -17.87
CA SER A 430 25.68 25.43 -16.95
C SER A 430 24.91 26.44 -16.10
N LEU A 431 23.60 26.51 -16.28
CA LEU A 431 22.70 27.41 -15.55
C LEU A 431 21.61 26.61 -14.84
N VAL A 432 21.50 26.79 -13.52
CA VAL A 432 20.47 26.17 -12.67
C VAL A 432 19.78 27.28 -11.89
N ILE A 433 18.47 27.36 -12.01
CA ILE A 433 17.62 28.39 -11.38
C ILE A 433 16.69 27.69 -10.38
N PRO A 434 16.75 28.05 -9.09
CA PRO A 434 15.90 27.44 -8.07
C PRO A 434 14.45 27.91 -8.22
N PRO A 435 13.48 27.14 -7.70
CA PRO A 435 12.08 27.54 -7.74
C PRO A 435 11.88 28.82 -6.93
N LYS A 436 10.90 29.63 -7.35
CA LYS A 436 10.57 30.96 -6.78
C LYS A 436 11.56 32.08 -7.11
N ASP A 437 12.67 31.82 -7.80
CA ASP A 437 13.51 32.90 -8.34
C ASP A 437 12.85 33.56 -9.58
N GLN A 438 13.31 34.75 -9.94
CA GLN A 438 12.75 35.51 -11.06
C GLN A 438 13.63 35.36 -12.31
N VAL A 439 13.01 34.96 -13.43
CA VAL A 439 13.69 34.87 -14.75
C VAL A 439 14.35 36.20 -15.15
N SER A 440 13.71 37.33 -14.83
CA SER A 440 14.21 38.68 -15.13
C SER A 440 15.57 38.98 -14.49
N ARG A 441 15.82 38.50 -13.27
CA ARG A 441 17.10 38.62 -12.57
C ARG A 441 18.21 37.90 -13.33
N VAL A 442 17.93 36.67 -13.77
CA VAL A 442 18.90 35.83 -14.50
C VAL A 442 19.19 36.38 -15.89
N VAL A 443 18.17 36.90 -16.59
CA VAL A 443 18.34 37.58 -17.88
C VAL A 443 19.25 38.81 -17.74
N LYS A 444 19.08 39.60 -16.67
CA LYS A 444 19.96 40.75 -16.38
C LYS A 444 21.40 40.29 -16.12
N MET A 445 21.59 39.27 -15.29
CA MET A 445 22.92 38.69 -15.04
C MET A 445 23.61 38.25 -16.33
N LEU A 446 22.90 37.55 -17.23
CA LEU A 446 23.46 37.13 -18.52
C LEU A 446 23.81 38.31 -19.44
N ALA A 447 23.09 39.44 -19.34
CA ALA A 447 23.42 40.65 -20.10
C ALA A 447 24.71 41.31 -19.59
N ASP A 448 24.91 41.34 -18.27
CA ASP A 448 26.14 41.84 -17.64
C ASP A 448 27.35 40.93 -17.99
N GLU A 449 27.15 39.61 -17.99
CA GLU A 449 28.14 38.62 -18.43
C GLU A 449 28.48 38.76 -19.91
N TYR A 450 27.49 39.03 -20.77
CA TYR A 450 27.73 39.31 -22.20
C TYR A 450 28.64 40.54 -22.38
N GLY A 451 28.38 41.61 -21.63
CA GLY A 451 29.21 42.81 -21.61
C GLY A 451 30.65 42.52 -21.19
N THR A 452 30.83 41.71 -20.15
CA THR A 452 32.16 41.31 -19.65
C THR A 452 32.90 40.42 -20.64
N ALA A 453 32.22 39.43 -21.25
CA ALA A 453 32.77 38.54 -22.26
C ALA A 453 33.24 39.27 -23.53
N SER A 454 32.66 40.42 -23.86
CA SER A 454 33.09 41.23 -25.01
C SER A 454 34.56 41.71 -24.90
N ASN A 455 35.10 41.80 -23.68
CA ASN A 455 36.48 42.23 -23.42
C ASN A 455 37.52 41.10 -23.55
N ILE A 456 37.11 39.87 -23.87
CA ILE A 456 38.03 38.73 -24.08
C ILE A 456 38.95 39.02 -25.28
N LYS A 457 40.27 38.88 -25.07
CA LYS A 457 41.30 39.16 -26.09
C LYS A 457 41.35 38.12 -27.22
N SER A 458 41.09 36.85 -26.90
CA SER A 458 41.07 35.77 -27.90
C SER A 458 39.80 35.88 -28.76
N ARG A 459 39.96 36.15 -30.06
CA ARG A 459 38.84 36.31 -31.00
C ARG A 459 37.94 35.08 -31.05
N VAL A 460 38.54 33.88 -31.08
CA VAL A 460 37.82 32.61 -31.16
C VAL A 460 37.05 32.35 -29.87
N ASN A 461 37.72 32.44 -28.70
CA ASN A 461 37.07 32.20 -27.41
C ASN A 461 35.95 33.23 -27.13
N ARG A 462 36.18 34.50 -27.49
CA ARG A 462 35.17 35.55 -27.36
C ARG A 462 33.91 35.25 -28.14
N LEU A 463 34.04 34.86 -29.41
CA LEU A 463 32.89 34.53 -30.26
C LEU A 463 32.11 33.33 -29.72
N SER A 464 32.81 32.31 -29.23
CA SER A 464 32.18 31.13 -28.63
C SER A 464 31.41 31.46 -27.35
N VAL A 465 31.99 32.25 -26.43
CA VAL A 465 31.31 32.68 -25.19
C VAL A 465 30.09 33.55 -25.50
N LEU A 466 30.23 34.55 -26.39
CA LEU A 466 29.12 35.42 -26.75
C LEU A 466 27.98 34.64 -27.43
N SER A 467 28.31 33.68 -28.29
CA SER A 467 27.31 32.79 -28.92
C SER A 467 26.60 31.91 -27.90
N ALA A 468 27.32 31.38 -26.91
CA ALA A 468 26.73 30.55 -25.84
C ALA A 468 25.77 31.37 -24.98
N ILE A 469 26.19 32.56 -24.50
CA ILE A 469 25.34 33.45 -23.69
C ILE A 469 24.08 33.87 -24.48
N THR A 470 24.25 34.22 -25.76
CA THR A 470 23.11 34.57 -26.63
C THR A 470 22.12 33.41 -26.75
N SER A 471 22.62 32.18 -26.88
CA SER A 471 21.77 30.98 -26.99
C SER A 471 21.02 30.72 -25.67
N THR A 472 21.68 30.84 -24.51
CA THR A 472 21.05 30.74 -23.20
C THR A 472 19.96 31.80 -23.00
N GLN A 473 20.23 33.06 -23.38
CA GLN A 473 19.24 34.13 -23.32
C GLN A 473 18.02 33.87 -24.21
N GLN A 474 18.23 33.31 -25.41
CA GLN A 474 17.13 32.95 -26.31
C GLN A 474 16.26 31.83 -25.73
N ARG A 475 16.84 30.83 -25.04
CA ARG A 475 16.09 29.78 -24.35
C ARG A 475 15.28 30.32 -23.19
N LEU A 476 15.88 31.18 -22.35
CA LEU A 476 15.18 31.78 -21.21
C LEU A 476 13.96 32.62 -21.60
N LYS A 477 13.93 33.19 -22.82
CA LYS A 477 12.75 33.91 -23.34
C LYS A 477 11.52 33.02 -23.56
N LEU A 478 11.68 31.71 -23.65
CA LEU A 478 10.57 30.77 -23.74
C LEU A 478 9.81 30.63 -22.41
N TYR A 479 10.43 31.04 -21.29
CA TYR A 479 9.87 30.91 -19.95
C TYR A 479 9.45 32.26 -19.38
N ASN A 480 8.14 32.42 -19.13
CA ASN A 480 7.61 33.64 -18.50
C ASN A 480 7.90 33.70 -16.99
N ARG A 481 7.97 32.54 -16.33
CA ARG A 481 8.28 32.36 -14.90
C ARG A 481 9.13 31.10 -14.73
N VAL A 482 9.88 31.01 -13.64
CA VAL A 482 10.58 29.77 -13.30
C VAL A 482 9.52 28.70 -12.98
N PRO A 483 9.60 27.49 -13.55
CA PRO A 483 8.72 26.37 -13.22
C PRO A 483 8.77 25.97 -11.74
N GLU A 484 7.85 25.11 -11.32
CA GLU A 484 7.62 24.81 -9.89
C GLU A 484 8.79 24.08 -9.24
N ASN A 485 9.51 23.27 -10.01
CA ASN A 485 10.69 22.53 -9.53
C ASN A 485 12.03 23.24 -9.82
N GLY A 486 11.99 24.41 -10.48
CA GLY A 486 13.17 25.13 -10.95
C GLY A 486 13.39 24.96 -12.46
N LEU A 487 14.50 25.50 -12.97
CA LEU A 487 14.86 25.43 -14.38
C LEU A 487 16.34 25.12 -14.55
N VAL A 488 16.66 24.15 -15.42
CA VAL A 488 18.04 23.82 -15.78
C VAL A 488 18.26 24.10 -17.26
N VAL A 489 19.35 24.79 -17.59
CA VAL A 489 19.73 25.16 -18.95
C VAL A 489 21.21 24.85 -19.17
N TYR A 490 21.49 24.02 -20.18
CA TYR A 490 22.82 23.73 -20.69
C TYR A 490 22.94 24.26 -22.11
N CYS A 491 23.93 25.12 -22.35
CA CYS A 491 24.18 25.71 -23.68
C CYS A 491 25.68 25.72 -23.98
N GLY A 492 26.07 25.30 -25.17
CA GLY A 492 27.48 25.34 -25.57
C GLY A 492 27.75 24.68 -26.90
N THR A 493 29.01 24.75 -27.36
CA THR A 493 29.46 24.07 -28.59
C THR A 493 30.37 22.91 -28.21
N ILE A 494 29.97 21.69 -28.58
CA ILE A 494 30.74 20.47 -28.38
C ILE A 494 31.36 20.01 -29.69
N ILE A 495 32.44 19.23 -29.61
CA ILE A 495 33.01 18.56 -30.78
C ILE A 495 32.47 17.13 -30.80
N THR A 496 31.90 16.71 -31.92
CA THR A 496 31.46 15.32 -32.12
C THR A 496 32.64 14.42 -32.47
N ASP A 497 32.49 13.10 -32.40
CA ASP A 497 33.56 12.14 -32.74
C ASP A 497 34.10 12.30 -34.18
N GLU A 498 33.28 12.84 -35.10
CA GLU A 498 33.68 13.21 -36.46
C GLU A 498 34.49 14.52 -36.57
N GLY A 499 34.81 15.17 -35.45
CA GLY A 499 35.53 16.46 -35.42
C GLY A 499 34.70 17.68 -35.82
N LYS A 500 33.39 17.54 -36.04
CA LYS A 500 32.46 18.64 -36.35
C LYS A 500 32.00 19.36 -35.07
N GLU A 501 31.80 20.67 -35.17
CA GLU A 501 31.21 21.46 -34.09
C GLU A 501 29.69 21.31 -34.07
N LYS A 502 29.12 20.87 -32.95
CA LYS A 502 27.69 20.76 -32.70
C LYS A 502 27.27 21.69 -31.57
N LYS A 503 26.30 22.56 -31.82
CA LYS A 503 25.68 23.38 -30.77
C LYS A 503 24.69 22.53 -29.98
N VAL A 504 24.86 22.50 -28.66
CA VAL A 504 23.98 21.83 -27.71
C VAL A 504 23.22 22.90 -26.94
N ASN A 505 21.89 22.84 -27.01
CA ASN A 505 20.98 23.69 -26.26
C ASN A 505 19.92 22.78 -25.63
N ILE A 506 19.97 22.62 -24.32
CA ILE A 506 19.08 21.75 -23.56
C ILE A 506 18.50 22.58 -22.42
N ASP A 507 17.18 22.63 -22.33
CA ASP A 507 16.44 23.27 -21.25
C ASP A 507 15.30 22.36 -20.81
N PHE A 508 15.16 22.18 -19.49
CA PHE A 508 14.12 21.33 -18.90
C PHE A 508 13.85 21.69 -17.43
N GLU A 509 12.66 21.31 -16.97
CA GLU A 509 12.29 21.33 -15.56
C GLU A 509 12.72 20.01 -14.89
N PRO A 510 13.45 20.05 -13.77
CA PRO A 510 13.86 18.84 -13.05
C PRO A 510 12.65 18.17 -12.36
N HIS A 511 12.71 16.85 -12.16
CA HIS A 511 11.62 16.09 -11.54
C HIS A 511 11.43 16.37 -10.03
N LYS A 512 12.41 17.05 -9.39
CA LYS A 512 12.38 17.44 -7.98
C LYS A 512 12.85 18.88 -7.84
N PRO A 513 12.32 19.65 -6.85
CA PRO A 513 12.74 21.02 -6.59
C PRO A 513 14.24 21.15 -6.32
N ILE A 514 14.95 21.96 -7.10
CA ILE A 514 16.38 22.24 -6.88
C ILE A 514 16.56 23.50 -6.04
N ASN A 515 17.21 23.40 -4.88
CA ASN A 515 17.52 24.57 -4.04
C ASN A 515 18.82 25.29 -4.42
N THR A 516 19.63 24.72 -5.31
CA THR A 516 20.93 25.26 -5.70
C THR A 516 20.78 26.20 -6.88
N SER A 517 21.29 27.43 -6.76
CA SER A 517 21.49 28.33 -7.90
C SER A 517 22.93 28.19 -8.41
N LEU A 518 23.09 27.95 -9.71
CA LEU A 518 24.40 27.75 -10.33
C LEU A 518 24.46 28.51 -11.66
N TYR A 519 25.54 29.27 -11.88
CA TYR A 519 25.94 29.77 -13.19
C TYR A 519 27.44 29.59 -13.34
N LEU A 520 27.86 28.76 -14.30
CA LEU A 520 29.27 28.52 -14.61
C LEU A 520 29.48 28.50 -16.12
N CYS A 521 30.62 29.07 -16.55
CA CYS A 521 31.11 28.99 -17.92
C CYS A 521 32.48 28.28 -17.92
N ASP A 522 32.54 27.07 -18.45
CA ASP A 522 33.73 26.21 -18.41
C ASP A 522 33.92 25.44 -19.73
N ASN A 523 34.88 24.52 -19.79
CA ASN A 523 35.10 23.60 -20.92
C ASN A 523 34.27 22.30 -20.84
N LYS A 524 33.53 22.12 -19.75
CA LYS A 524 32.64 20.99 -19.49
C LYS A 524 31.32 21.48 -18.87
N PHE A 525 30.26 20.67 -18.98
CA PHE A 525 29.03 20.93 -18.24
C PHE A 525 29.17 20.45 -16.79
N HIS A 526 28.81 21.33 -15.85
CA HIS A 526 28.67 21.04 -14.43
C HIS A 526 27.28 20.44 -14.18
N VAL A 527 27.24 19.20 -13.71
CA VAL A 527 26.03 18.38 -13.52
C VAL A 527 25.84 17.96 -12.06
N GLU A 528 26.72 18.42 -11.17
CA GLU A 528 26.72 18.09 -9.75
C GLU A 528 25.37 18.38 -9.07
N PRO A 529 24.69 19.53 -9.32
CA PRO A 529 23.37 19.78 -8.74
C PRO A 529 22.27 18.80 -9.19
N LEU A 530 22.39 18.22 -10.39
CA LEU A 530 21.46 17.21 -10.89
C LEU A 530 21.78 15.82 -10.34
N ALA A 531 23.07 15.51 -10.17
CA ALA A 531 23.51 14.25 -9.57
C ALA A 531 23.03 14.12 -8.10
N GLU A 532 23.07 15.21 -7.34
CA GLU A 532 22.56 15.25 -5.96
C GLU A 532 21.05 14.93 -5.86
N LEU A 533 20.24 15.28 -6.87
CA LEU A 533 18.81 14.95 -6.90
C LEU A 533 18.57 13.45 -7.12
N LEU A 534 19.47 12.80 -7.84
CA LEU A 534 19.41 11.39 -8.20
C LEU A 534 20.00 10.46 -7.13
N ASP A 535 20.93 10.96 -6.30
CA ASP A 535 21.58 10.20 -5.21
C ASP A 535 20.67 9.97 -3.98
N ASN A 536 19.46 10.53 -3.97
CA ASN A 536 18.47 10.30 -2.91
C ASN A 536 17.69 8.98 -3.09
N ASP A 537 18.36 7.89 -3.46
CA ASP A 537 17.81 6.56 -3.22
C ASP A 537 17.84 6.30 -1.70
N ALA A 538 16.71 5.86 -1.15
CA ALA A 538 16.60 5.62 0.29
C ALA A 538 17.60 4.55 0.73
N LYS A 539 18.67 4.96 1.41
CA LYS A 539 19.66 4.05 1.98
C LYS A 539 19.12 3.44 3.26
N PHE A 540 18.95 2.12 3.28
CA PHE A 540 18.54 1.36 4.46
C PHE A 540 19.73 0.66 5.09
N GLY A 541 19.85 0.72 6.42
CA GLY A 541 20.84 -0.02 7.18
C GLY A 541 20.30 -1.37 7.64
N PHE A 542 21.16 -2.37 7.71
CA PHE A 542 20.84 -3.70 8.22
C PHE A 542 21.87 -4.11 9.28
N ILE A 543 21.36 -4.63 10.39
CA ILE A 543 22.16 -5.26 11.44
C ILE A 543 21.67 -6.69 11.60
N VAL A 544 22.47 -7.64 11.12
CA VAL A 544 22.19 -9.08 11.28
C VAL A 544 22.98 -9.58 12.48
N MET A 545 22.29 -10.04 13.52
CA MET A 545 22.87 -10.56 14.75
C MET A 545 22.66 -12.07 14.85
N ASP A 546 23.73 -12.80 15.10
CA ASP A 546 23.71 -14.23 15.40
C ASP A 546 24.64 -14.53 16.59
N GLY A 547 24.52 -15.74 17.16
CA GLY A 547 25.35 -16.21 18.28
C GLY A 547 26.82 -16.40 17.91
N ASN A 548 27.13 -16.54 16.61
CA ASN A 548 28.48 -16.71 16.08
C ASN A 548 29.08 -15.39 15.54
N GLY A 549 28.32 -14.30 15.49
CA GLY A 549 28.77 -13.03 14.92
C GLY A 549 27.66 -12.11 14.44
N SER A 550 28.03 -10.91 14.02
CA SER A 550 27.13 -9.90 13.46
C SER A 550 27.64 -9.34 12.15
N LEU A 551 26.72 -8.87 11.32
CA LEU A 551 26.99 -8.23 10.04
C LEU A 551 26.24 -6.90 9.96
N PHE A 552 26.94 -5.88 9.50
CA PHE A 552 26.42 -4.55 9.22
C PHE A 552 26.46 -4.33 7.72
N GLY A 553 25.31 -4.06 7.13
CA GLY A 553 25.18 -3.83 5.69
C GLY A 553 24.27 -2.66 5.39
N THR A 554 24.34 -2.15 4.17
CA THR A 554 23.38 -1.19 3.65
C THR A 554 22.81 -1.65 2.33
N VAL A 555 21.57 -1.28 2.08
CA VAL A 555 20.90 -1.44 0.80
C VAL A 555 20.45 -0.08 0.33
N CYS A 556 20.87 0.31 -0.87
CA CYS A 556 20.48 1.58 -1.51
C CYS A 556 20.03 1.26 -2.93
N GLY A 557 18.73 1.43 -3.21
CA GLY A 557 18.15 1.00 -4.49
C GLY A 557 18.44 -0.48 -4.77
N ASN A 558 19.23 -0.75 -5.83
CA ASN A 558 19.63 -2.08 -6.28
C ASN A 558 21.00 -2.55 -5.76
N VAL A 559 21.65 -1.75 -4.92
CA VAL A 559 23.00 -2.03 -4.44
C VAL A 559 22.96 -2.49 -3.00
N ARG A 560 23.40 -3.72 -2.76
CA ARG A 560 23.74 -4.20 -1.41
C ARG A 560 25.24 -3.99 -1.17
N ASP A 561 25.57 -3.52 0.02
CA ASP A 561 26.94 -3.35 0.46
C ASP A 561 27.11 -3.90 1.88
N VAL A 562 28.17 -4.68 2.10
CA VAL A 562 28.51 -5.23 3.42
C VAL A 562 29.61 -4.38 4.01
N ILE A 563 29.24 -3.50 4.94
CA ILE A 563 30.13 -2.49 5.51
C ILE A 563 31.10 -3.12 6.50
N HIS A 564 30.59 -3.97 7.40
CA HIS A 564 31.40 -4.56 8.46
C HIS A 564 30.87 -5.93 8.89
N LYS A 565 31.79 -6.83 9.25
CA LYS A 565 31.49 -8.17 9.75
C LYS A 565 32.31 -8.46 10.98
N LEU A 566 31.64 -8.92 12.03
CA LEU A 566 32.24 -9.25 13.32
C LEU A 566 31.94 -10.71 13.66
N SER A 567 32.97 -11.49 13.99
CA SER A 567 32.81 -12.85 14.51
C SER A 567 32.97 -12.86 16.03
N VAL A 568 32.11 -13.61 16.73
CA VAL A 568 32.13 -13.71 18.20
C VAL A 568 31.86 -15.15 18.62
N ASP A 569 32.64 -15.63 19.59
CA ASP A 569 32.41 -16.93 20.23
C ASP A 569 31.78 -16.75 21.61
N LEU A 570 30.45 -16.94 21.68
CA LEU A 570 29.68 -16.86 22.92
C LEU A 570 29.62 -18.23 23.60
N PRO A 571 29.78 -18.31 24.94
CA PRO A 571 29.69 -19.58 25.64
C PRO A 571 28.28 -20.18 25.46
N LYS A 572 28.23 -21.48 25.16
CA LYS A 572 26.97 -22.20 24.90
C LYS A 572 26.25 -22.56 26.19
N LYS A 573 24.92 -22.72 26.10
CA LYS A 573 24.11 -23.23 27.20
C LYS A 573 24.46 -24.70 27.46
N HIS A 574 24.94 -24.99 28.67
CA HIS A 574 25.21 -26.35 29.11
C HIS A 574 24.47 -26.65 30.42
N GLY A 575 23.89 -27.85 30.51
CA GLY A 575 23.25 -28.35 31.74
C GLY A 575 24.21 -28.98 32.75
N ARG A 576 25.51 -29.05 32.42
CA ARG A 576 26.56 -29.61 33.28
C ARG A 576 27.19 -28.50 34.14
N GLY A 577 27.41 -28.77 35.43
CA GLY A 577 28.10 -27.82 36.32
C GLY A 577 27.80 -27.91 37.82
N GLY A 578 26.75 -28.63 38.24
CA GLY A 578 26.39 -28.75 39.66
C GLY A 578 26.32 -27.38 40.36
N GLN A 579 27.07 -27.19 41.45
CA GLN A 579 27.17 -25.92 42.19
C GLN A 579 27.75 -24.74 41.37
N SER A 580 28.50 -25.02 40.30
CA SER A 580 29.06 -23.99 39.42
C SER A 580 28.12 -23.55 38.28
N ALA A 581 26.94 -24.18 38.14
CA ALA A 581 26.00 -23.87 37.07
C ALA A 581 25.57 -22.39 37.06
N LEU A 582 25.35 -21.80 38.24
CA LEU A 582 24.97 -20.39 38.38
C LEU A 582 26.09 -19.45 37.90
N ARG A 583 27.36 -19.78 38.22
CA ARG A 583 28.54 -19.02 37.77
C ARG A 583 28.65 -19.03 36.25
N PHE A 584 28.48 -20.18 35.61
CA PHE A 584 28.52 -20.28 34.14
C PHE A 584 27.33 -19.59 33.46
N SER A 585 26.17 -19.55 34.12
CA SER A 585 25.04 -18.75 33.64
C SER A 585 25.34 -17.26 33.68
N ARG A 586 25.90 -16.76 34.79
CA ARG A 586 26.31 -15.34 34.92
C ARG A 586 27.36 -14.95 33.89
N LEU A 587 28.39 -15.77 33.71
CA LEU A 587 29.48 -15.50 32.75
C LEU A 587 28.98 -15.52 31.29
N ARG A 588 27.92 -16.28 31.00
CA ARG A 588 27.22 -16.22 29.72
C ARG A 588 26.46 -14.91 29.53
N GLU A 589 25.60 -14.55 30.48
CA GLU A 589 24.85 -13.29 30.38
C GLU A 589 25.77 -12.08 30.31
N GLU A 590 26.88 -12.08 31.05
CA GLU A 590 27.89 -11.02 30.98
C GLU A 590 28.52 -10.90 29.59
N LYS A 591 28.90 -12.04 28.97
CA LYS A 591 29.43 -12.04 27.60
C LYS A 591 28.37 -11.64 26.55
N ARG A 592 27.11 -12.05 26.72
CA ARG A 592 26.00 -11.63 25.85
C ARG A 592 25.77 -10.12 25.95
N HIS A 593 25.77 -9.57 27.15
CA HIS A 593 25.62 -8.14 27.38
C HIS A 593 26.79 -7.33 26.78
N ASN A 594 28.03 -7.80 26.94
CA ASN A 594 29.20 -7.17 26.31
C ASN A 594 29.14 -7.24 24.78
N TYR A 595 28.58 -8.31 24.21
CA TYR A 595 28.36 -8.44 22.77
C TYR A 595 27.33 -7.43 22.25
N VAL A 596 26.18 -7.30 22.93
CA VAL A 596 25.15 -6.30 22.60
C VAL A 596 25.71 -4.88 22.70
N ARG A 597 26.50 -4.57 23.75
CA ARG A 597 27.19 -3.28 23.89
C ARG A 597 28.09 -2.98 22.69
N LYS A 598 28.95 -3.93 22.31
CA LYS A 598 29.88 -3.77 21.19
C LYS A 598 29.14 -3.53 19.87
N ILE A 599 28.02 -4.22 19.65
CA ILE A 599 27.17 -4.01 18.46
C ILE A 599 26.53 -2.62 18.47
N ALA A 600 26.02 -2.17 19.60
CA ALA A 600 25.44 -0.84 19.74
C ALA A 600 26.46 0.27 19.44
N GLU A 601 27.70 0.14 19.95
CA GLU A 601 28.79 1.08 19.68
C GLU A 601 29.19 1.09 18.20
N LEU A 602 29.32 -0.08 17.57
CA LEU A 602 29.63 -0.19 16.13
C LEU A 602 28.50 0.37 15.26
N ALA A 603 27.23 0.17 15.64
CA ALA A 603 26.11 0.73 14.91
C ALA A 603 26.16 2.26 14.88
N VAL A 604 26.54 2.91 15.98
CA VAL A 604 26.75 4.36 16.05
C VAL A 604 27.88 4.78 15.12
N GLN A 605 29.02 4.09 15.14
CA GLN A 605 30.17 4.42 14.29
C GLN A 605 29.88 4.29 12.79
N LEU A 606 29.03 3.34 12.40
CA LEU A 606 28.75 3.02 11.00
C LEU A 606 27.54 3.77 10.42
N PHE A 607 26.48 3.95 11.21
CA PHE A 607 25.21 4.52 10.75
C PHE A 607 24.99 5.98 11.17
N ILE A 608 25.89 6.58 11.96
CA ILE A 608 25.85 8.01 12.30
C ILE A 608 27.09 8.69 11.73
N THR A 609 26.88 9.77 10.98
CA THR A 609 27.95 10.61 10.43
C THR A 609 27.54 12.07 10.61
N ASN A 610 28.44 12.92 11.13
CA ASN A 610 28.15 14.33 11.44
C ASN A 610 26.88 14.53 12.30
N ASP A 611 26.73 13.72 13.35
CA ASP A 611 25.59 13.71 14.28
C ASP A 611 24.21 13.43 13.67
N LYS A 612 24.15 13.06 12.39
CA LYS A 612 22.95 12.60 11.70
C LYS A 612 23.07 11.14 11.31
N VAL A 613 21.93 10.45 11.34
CA VAL A 613 21.81 9.09 10.83
C VAL A 613 21.94 9.11 9.31
N ASN A 614 22.82 8.27 8.75
CA ASN A 614 23.13 8.23 7.31
C ASN A 614 22.23 7.26 6.52
N CYS A 615 21.24 6.66 7.17
CA CYS A 615 20.22 5.80 6.59
C CYS A 615 18.81 6.31 6.89
N VAL A 616 17.88 6.09 5.96
CA VAL A 616 16.47 6.46 6.08
C VAL A 616 15.75 5.58 7.11
N GLY A 617 16.15 4.30 7.17
CA GLY A 617 15.63 3.32 8.10
C GLY A 617 16.64 2.21 8.39
N LEU A 618 16.43 1.51 9.51
CA LEU A 618 17.28 0.45 10.02
C LEU A 618 16.46 -0.83 10.22
N VAL A 619 16.97 -1.96 9.73
CA VAL A 619 16.39 -3.28 9.96
C VAL A 619 17.29 -4.07 10.91
N LEU A 620 16.69 -4.64 11.95
CA LEU A 620 17.38 -5.55 12.87
C LEU A 620 16.97 -6.99 12.52
N ALA A 621 17.92 -7.84 12.19
CA ALA A 621 17.66 -9.23 11.83
C ALA A 621 18.45 -10.19 12.72
N GLY A 622 17.92 -11.38 12.98
CA GLY A 622 18.67 -12.43 13.70
C GLY A 622 17.85 -13.65 14.07
N SER A 623 18.50 -14.74 14.44
CA SER A 623 17.88 -16.05 14.75
C SER A 623 17.38 -16.18 16.20
N ALA A 624 17.78 -15.28 17.09
CA ALA A 624 17.48 -15.34 18.54
C ALA A 624 17.00 -13.97 19.08
N ASP A 625 16.64 -13.92 20.36
CA ASP A 625 16.18 -12.71 21.07
C ASP A 625 17.22 -11.57 21.16
N PHE A 626 18.45 -11.78 20.67
CA PHE A 626 19.52 -10.77 20.69
C PHE A 626 19.12 -9.45 20.02
N LYS A 627 18.37 -9.50 18.92
CA LYS A 627 17.88 -8.31 18.21
C LYS A 627 16.84 -7.54 19.03
N THR A 628 16.00 -8.25 19.77
CA THR A 628 15.00 -7.69 20.68
C THR A 628 15.69 -7.05 21.89
N GLU A 629 16.69 -7.74 22.46
CA GLU A 629 17.54 -7.21 23.54
C GLU A 629 18.27 -5.94 23.09
N LEU A 630 18.83 -5.90 21.87
CA LEU A 630 19.47 -4.69 21.34
C LEU A 630 18.47 -3.54 21.18
N SER A 631 17.28 -3.80 20.63
CA SER A 631 16.25 -2.77 20.42
C SER A 631 15.68 -2.19 21.71
N GLN A 632 15.55 -3.03 22.75
CA GLN A 632 15.00 -2.63 24.05
C GLN A 632 16.08 -2.09 25.00
N SER A 633 17.36 -2.27 24.69
CA SER A 633 18.46 -1.83 25.55
C SER A 633 18.64 -0.32 25.53
N ASP A 634 18.90 0.26 26.71
CA ASP A 634 19.34 1.65 26.87
C ASP A 634 20.72 1.93 26.25
N LEU A 635 21.49 0.88 25.94
CA LEU A 635 22.80 0.99 25.28
C LEU A 635 22.68 1.41 23.80
N PHE A 636 21.52 1.25 23.18
CA PHE A 636 21.33 1.57 21.77
C PHE A 636 20.93 3.04 21.59
N ASP A 637 21.67 3.74 20.71
CA ASP A 637 21.51 5.19 20.51
C ASP A 637 20.04 5.53 20.16
N PRO A 638 19.40 6.47 20.89
CA PRO A 638 18.01 6.85 20.66
C PRO A 638 17.71 7.27 19.21
N ARG A 639 18.68 7.88 18.51
CA ARG A 639 18.52 8.33 17.12
C ARG A 639 18.37 7.15 16.16
N LEU A 640 19.13 6.08 16.36
CA LEU A 640 19.03 4.86 15.55
C LEU A 640 17.79 4.06 15.92
N ARG A 641 17.42 4.02 17.21
CA ARG A 641 16.22 3.35 17.71
C ARG A 641 14.93 3.93 17.10
N ALA A 642 14.84 5.25 16.97
CA ALA A 642 13.73 5.92 16.30
C ALA A 642 13.64 5.61 14.80
N LYS A 643 14.69 5.04 14.20
CA LYS A 643 14.78 4.69 12.78
C LYS A 643 14.64 3.18 12.53
N ILE A 644 14.33 2.37 13.55
CA ILE A 644 14.06 0.93 13.36
C ILE A 644 12.74 0.78 12.61
N VAL A 645 12.80 0.19 11.41
CA VAL A 645 11.64 -0.04 10.53
C VAL A 645 11.00 -1.39 10.83
N LYS A 646 11.82 -2.45 10.90
CA LYS A 646 11.34 -3.82 11.13
C LYS A 646 12.39 -4.61 11.89
N ILE A 647 11.91 -5.51 12.75
CA ILE A 647 12.72 -6.55 13.39
C ILE A 647 12.35 -7.88 12.74
N VAL A 648 13.34 -8.60 12.22
CA VAL A 648 13.14 -9.80 11.40
C VAL A 648 13.81 -11.01 12.01
N ASP A 649 13.07 -12.11 12.08
CA ASP A 649 13.61 -13.42 12.41
C ASP A 649 14.21 -14.07 11.16
N VAL A 650 15.52 -14.37 11.20
CA VAL A 650 16.21 -15.09 10.11
C VAL A 650 16.75 -16.43 10.60
N SER A 651 16.72 -17.43 9.73
CA SER A 651 17.13 -18.80 10.07
C SER A 651 18.65 -18.95 10.14
N TYR A 652 19.38 -18.09 9.44
CA TYR A 652 20.84 -18.11 9.32
C TYR A 652 21.44 -16.76 9.70
N GLY A 653 22.65 -16.76 10.26
CA GLY A 653 23.45 -15.56 10.46
C GLY A 653 24.30 -15.18 9.24
N GLY A 654 25.02 -14.05 9.32
CA GLY A 654 25.97 -13.62 8.30
C GLY A 654 25.31 -13.17 7.00
N GLU A 655 25.94 -13.45 5.85
CA GLU A 655 25.50 -12.97 4.52
C GLU A 655 24.23 -13.67 4.02
N ASN A 656 24.06 -14.96 4.30
CA ASN A 656 22.83 -15.67 3.95
C ASN A 656 21.64 -15.13 4.76
N GLY A 657 21.87 -14.86 6.06
CA GLY A 657 20.92 -14.17 6.92
C GLY A 657 20.61 -12.75 6.44
N PHE A 658 21.61 -12.04 5.91
CA PHE A 658 21.42 -10.71 5.33
C PHE A 658 20.48 -10.74 4.11
N ASN A 659 20.64 -11.70 3.20
CA ASN A 659 19.75 -11.84 2.04
C ASN A 659 18.32 -12.18 2.47
N GLN A 660 18.18 -13.12 3.41
CA GLN A 660 16.87 -13.49 3.96
C GLN A 660 16.21 -12.30 4.67
N ALA A 661 16.99 -11.49 5.39
CA ALA A 661 16.50 -10.28 6.04
C ALA A 661 15.99 -9.24 5.04
N ILE A 662 16.69 -9.05 3.91
CA ILE A 662 16.26 -8.15 2.83
C ILE A 662 14.91 -8.60 2.28
N GLU A 663 14.76 -9.89 1.99
CA GLU A 663 13.53 -10.47 1.42
C GLU A 663 12.34 -10.36 2.38
N LEU A 664 12.52 -10.71 3.66
CA LEU A 664 11.45 -10.61 4.68
C LEU A 664 11.12 -9.16 5.06
N SER A 665 12.05 -8.23 4.82
CA SER A 665 11.83 -6.79 5.06
C SER A 665 11.23 -6.07 3.86
N ALA A 666 11.13 -6.72 2.70
CA ALA A 666 10.63 -6.15 1.46
C ALA A 666 9.34 -5.35 1.61
N GLU A 667 8.34 -5.95 2.28
CA GLU A 667 7.02 -5.36 2.45
C GLU A 667 7.04 -4.08 3.31
N ALA A 668 7.95 -4.01 4.28
CA ALA A 668 8.13 -2.81 5.12
C ALA A 668 9.11 -1.79 4.51
N LEU A 669 9.92 -2.23 3.55
CA LEU A 669 10.85 -1.43 2.78
C LEU A 669 10.21 -1.09 1.43
N SER A 670 9.06 -0.42 1.48
CA SER A 670 8.22 -0.11 0.31
C SER A 670 8.89 0.70 -0.80
N ASN A 671 10.15 1.14 -0.61
CA ASN A 671 10.91 1.98 -1.54
C ASN A 671 12.20 1.32 -2.07
N VAL A 672 12.40 0.00 -1.91
CA VAL A 672 13.59 -0.67 -2.45
C VAL A 672 13.30 -1.19 -3.87
N LYS A 673 13.76 -0.43 -4.87
CA LYS A 673 13.64 -0.73 -6.31
C LYS A 673 14.06 -2.17 -6.66
N PHE A 674 15.05 -2.71 -5.95
CA PHE A 674 15.57 -4.06 -6.17
C PHE A 674 14.52 -5.16 -6.03
N ILE A 675 13.64 -5.01 -5.06
CA ILE A 675 12.68 -6.05 -4.70
C ILE A 675 11.46 -5.97 -5.61
N GLN A 676 11.08 -4.76 -6.01
CA GLN A 676 10.07 -4.55 -7.05
C GLN A 676 10.54 -5.17 -8.37
N GLU A 677 11.78 -4.93 -8.77
CA GLU A 677 12.39 -5.53 -9.97
C GLU A 677 12.44 -7.06 -9.90
N LYS A 678 12.92 -7.62 -8.79
CA LYS A 678 12.96 -9.09 -8.60
C LYS A 678 11.56 -9.70 -8.67
N ARG A 679 10.57 -9.05 -8.06
CA ARG A 679 9.17 -9.49 -8.08
C ARG A 679 8.59 -9.43 -9.49
N LEU A 680 8.78 -8.32 -10.19
CA LEU A 680 8.31 -8.14 -11.56
C LEU A 680 8.87 -9.20 -12.51
N ILE A 681 10.18 -9.45 -12.46
CA ILE A 681 10.82 -10.49 -13.29
C ILE A 681 10.39 -11.88 -12.82
N GLY A 682 10.17 -12.07 -11.52
CA GLY A 682 9.61 -13.30 -10.97
C GLY A 682 8.20 -13.60 -11.48
N ASP A 683 7.34 -12.59 -11.54
CA ASP A 683 5.98 -12.68 -12.09
C ASP A 683 6.05 -13.00 -13.59
N TYR A 684 6.93 -12.35 -14.34
CA TYR A 684 7.20 -12.67 -15.75
C TYR A 684 7.66 -14.12 -15.96
N PHE A 685 8.59 -14.64 -15.14
CA PHE A 685 9.00 -16.04 -15.22
C PHE A 685 7.93 -17.02 -14.74
N SER A 686 7.04 -16.59 -13.86
CA SER A 686 5.89 -17.39 -13.44
C SER A 686 4.92 -17.61 -14.59
N GLU A 687 4.64 -16.58 -15.40
CA GLU A 687 3.80 -16.71 -16.61
C GLU A 687 4.41 -17.70 -17.62
N ILE A 688 5.74 -17.68 -17.79
CA ILE A 688 6.46 -18.64 -18.63
C ILE A 688 6.39 -20.06 -18.04
N SER A 689 6.61 -20.20 -16.74
CA SER A 689 6.67 -21.51 -16.07
C SER A 689 5.31 -22.21 -16.00
N GLN A 690 4.23 -21.43 -15.92
CA GLN A 690 2.84 -21.91 -15.87
C GLN A 690 2.22 -22.12 -17.25
N ASP A 691 2.93 -21.79 -18.34
CA ASP A 691 2.47 -21.89 -19.73
C ASP A 691 1.10 -21.20 -19.96
N THR A 692 0.94 -20.01 -19.37
CA THR A 692 -0.31 -19.24 -19.49
C THR A 692 -0.50 -18.64 -20.88
N GLY A 693 0.59 -18.52 -21.65
CA GLY A 693 0.66 -17.84 -22.94
C GLY A 693 0.51 -16.31 -22.83
N LYS A 694 0.63 -15.74 -21.62
CA LYS A 694 0.53 -14.29 -21.35
C LYS A 694 1.89 -13.60 -21.25
N TYR A 695 2.83 -14.00 -22.08
CA TYR A 695 4.16 -13.40 -22.11
C TYR A 695 4.64 -13.25 -23.56
N CYS A 696 5.51 -12.29 -23.80
CA CYS A 696 6.25 -12.15 -25.05
C CYS A 696 7.72 -11.86 -24.74
N PHE A 697 8.62 -12.28 -25.62
CA PHE A 697 10.06 -12.04 -25.49
C PHE A 697 10.67 -11.80 -26.86
N GLY A 698 11.81 -11.10 -26.91
CA GLY A 698 12.42 -10.72 -28.18
C GLY A 698 11.76 -9.49 -28.80
N ILE A 699 12.49 -8.83 -29.71
CA ILE A 699 12.12 -7.50 -30.23
C ILE A 699 10.87 -7.59 -31.12
N GLU A 700 10.83 -8.56 -32.04
CA GLU A 700 9.74 -8.73 -33.01
C GLU A 700 8.40 -9.02 -32.33
N ASP A 701 8.33 -10.09 -31.53
CA ASP A 701 7.11 -10.49 -30.83
C ASP A 701 6.62 -9.40 -29.86
N THR A 702 7.54 -8.73 -29.17
CA THR A 702 7.19 -7.65 -28.24
C THR A 702 6.61 -6.43 -28.97
N LEU A 703 7.15 -6.07 -30.14
CA LEU A 703 6.60 -4.98 -30.96
C LEU A 703 5.25 -5.34 -31.56
N LYS A 704 5.09 -6.55 -32.12
CA LYS A 704 3.79 -7.05 -32.61
C LYS A 704 2.74 -7.02 -31.49
N ALA A 705 3.08 -7.52 -30.31
CA ALA A 705 2.19 -7.49 -29.15
C ALA A 705 1.84 -6.06 -28.69
N LEU A 706 2.80 -5.13 -28.80
CA LEU A 706 2.60 -3.73 -28.42
C LEU A 706 1.66 -3.02 -29.41
N GLU A 707 1.81 -3.26 -30.72
CA GLU A 707 0.93 -2.73 -31.77
C GLU A 707 -0.50 -3.27 -31.64
N MET A 708 -0.65 -4.53 -31.25
CA MET A 708 -1.96 -5.15 -30.96
C MET A 708 -2.60 -4.62 -29.66
N GLY A 709 -1.89 -3.82 -28.86
CA GLY A 709 -2.37 -3.35 -27.55
C GLY A 709 -2.52 -4.47 -26.50
N ALA A 710 -1.84 -5.61 -26.72
CA ALA A 710 -1.92 -6.79 -25.86
C ALA A 710 -1.02 -6.68 -24.61
N VAL A 711 0.03 -5.86 -24.67
CA VAL A 711 1.01 -5.71 -23.59
C VAL A 711 0.41 -4.91 -22.42
N GLU A 712 0.44 -5.51 -21.22
CA GLU A 712 0.13 -4.83 -19.97
C GLU A 712 1.37 -4.10 -19.45
N THR A 713 2.46 -4.84 -19.28
CA THR A 713 3.72 -4.34 -18.73
C THR A 713 4.86 -4.72 -19.66
N LEU A 714 5.51 -3.70 -20.23
CA LEU A 714 6.68 -3.80 -21.08
C LEU A 714 7.93 -3.74 -20.20
N ILE A 715 8.73 -4.80 -20.20
CA ILE A 715 9.94 -4.95 -19.40
C ILE A 715 11.15 -4.81 -20.30
N VAL A 716 11.99 -3.79 -20.05
CA VAL A 716 13.15 -3.50 -20.90
C VAL A 716 14.40 -3.29 -20.05
N TRP A 717 15.51 -3.89 -20.47
CA TRP A 717 16.80 -3.72 -19.81
C TRP A 717 17.40 -2.32 -20.07
N GLU A 718 17.94 -1.68 -19.03
CA GLU A 718 18.48 -0.30 -19.11
C GLU A 718 19.60 -0.09 -20.15
N ASN A 719 20.34 -1.15 -20.48
CA ASN A 719 21.46 -1.11 -21.44
C ASN A 719 21.15 -1.89 -22.72
N LEU A 720 19.88 -1.98 -23.11
CA LEU A 720 19.47 -2.61 -24.38
C LEU A 720 20.25 -1.99 -25.55
N ALA A 721 20.97 -2.82 -26.29
CA ALA A 721 21.90 -2.39 -27.33
C ALA A 721 21.23 -2.14 -28.70
N SER A 722 19.92 -2.37 -28.82
CA SER A 722 19.20 -2.29 -30.09
C SER A 722 18.82 -0.86 -30.45
N ASN A 723 19.04 -0.50 -31.72
CA ASN A 723 18.63 0.79 -32.28
C ASN A 723 17.45 0.60 -33.23
N ARG A 724 16.65 1.65 -33.36
CA ARG A 724 15.54 1.79 -34.31
C ARG A 724 15.98 2.72 -35.43
N TYR A 725 15.93 2.24 -36.66
CA TYR A 725 16.23 3.02 -37.87
C TYR A 725 14.94 3.28 -38.64
N ILE A 726 14.79 4.52 -39.13
CA ILE A 726 13.81 4.84 -40.18
C ILE A 726 14.61 5.03 -41.46
N LEU A 727 14.35 4.14 -42.43
CA LEU A 727 14.98 4.14 -43.74
C LEU A 727 14.02 4.72 -44.77
N ARG A 728 14.56 5.38 -45.79
CA ARG A 728 13.81 5.81 -46.96
C ARG A 728 14.37 5.14 -48.20
N ASP A 729 13.50 4.48 -48.93
CA ASP A 729 13.83 3.92 -50.23
C ASP A 729 13.85 5.02 -51.33
N ALA A 730 14.43 4.73 -52.49
CA ALA A 730 14.46 5.60 -53.67
C ALA A 730 13.05 6.02 -54.14
N SER A 731 12.02 5.23 -53.83
CA SER A 731 10.60 5.54 -54.07
C SER A 731 10.00 6.59 -53.11
N GLY A 732 10.71 6.94 -52.03
CA GLY A 732 10.25 7.84 -50.98
C GLY A 732 9.44 7.16 -49.86
N THR A 733 9.29 5.83 -49.92
CA THR A 733 8.60 5.03 -48.89
C THR A 733 9.49 4.89 -47.65
N GLU A 734 8.92 5.11 -46.46
CA GLU A 734 9.63 5.00 -45.19
C GLU A 734 9.38 3.62 -44.56
N SER A 735 10.46 2.92 -44.18
CA SER A 735 10.40 1.64 -43.48
C SER A 735 11.15 1.70 -42.15
N VAL A 736 10.67 0.95 -41.16
CA VAL A 736 11.27 0.89 -39.83
C VAL A 736 12.01 -0.43 -39.68
N VAL A 737 13.29 -0.38 -39.32
CA VAL A 737 14.14 -1.57 -39.15
C VAL A 737 14.80 -1.58 -37.78
N TYR A 738 14.90 -2.78 -37.20
CA TYR A 738 15.49 -3.05 -35.90
C TYR A 738 16.68 -4.02 -36.06
N PRO A 739 17.85 -3.54 -36.52
CA PRO A 739 18.95 -4.42 -36.87
C PRO A 739 19.56 -5.09 -35.64
N ASN A 740 19.98 -6.35 -35.82
CA ASN A 740 20.74 -7.08 -34.82
C ASN A 740 22.20 -6.61 -34.77
N ALA A 741 22.93 -6.93 -33.69
CA ALA A 741 24.30 -6.44 -33.47
C ALA A 741 25.33 -6.83 -34.56
N GLU A 742 25.04 -7.85 -35.38
CA GLU A 742 25.85 -8.22 -36.55
C GLU A 742 25.51 -7.39 -37.77
N GLU A 743 24.22 -7.19 -38.07
CA GLU A 743 23.72 -6.35 -39.15
C GLU A 743 24.13 -4.89 -38.98
N GLU A 744 24.21 -4.44 -37.73
CA GLU A 744 24.67 -3.09 -37.40
C GLU A 744 26.16 -2.89 -37.71
N LYS A 745 26.97 -3.94 -37.56
CA LYS A 745 28.41 -3.92 -37.89
C LYS A 745 28.65 -4.01 -39.39
N THR A 746 27.89 -4.85 -40.09
CA THR A 746 28.02 -5.06 -41.53
C THR A 746 27.28 -3.99 -42.34
N LYS A 747 26.37 -3.24 -41.70
CA LYS A 747 25.43 -2.29 -42.32
C LYS A 747 24.60 -2.92 -43.44
N SER A 748 24.36 -4.23 -43.37
CA SER A 748 23.65 -4.98 -44.40
C SER A 748 22.19 -4.55 -44.58
N PHE A 749 21.57 -4.02 -43.52
CA PHE A 749 20.19 -3.50 -43.51
C PHE A 749 19.98 -2.20 -44.32
N LEU A 750 21.05 -1.59 -44.84
CA LEU A 750 20.99 -0.41 -45.71
C LEU A 750 20.83 -0.77 -47.20
N VAL A 751 20.88 -2.06 -47.55
CA VAL A 751 20.69 -2.55 -48.91
C VAL A 751 19.29 -3.17 -49.00
N ASP A 752 18.46 -2.66 -49.91
CA ASP A 752 17.12 -3.23 -50.13
C ASP A 752 17.22 -4.65 -50.71
N THR A 753 16.72 -5.64 -49.96
CA THR A 753 16.64 -7.05 -50.35
C THR A 753 15.20 -7.49 -50.66
N SER A 754 14.24 -6.56 -50.77
CA SER A 754 12.85 -6.89 -51.11
C SER A 754 12.73 -7.46 -52.53
N ALA A 755 11.78 -8.38 -52.73
CA ALA A 755 11.59 -9.13 -53.99
C ALA A 755 11.23 -8.26 -55.22
N ASP A 756 10.90 -6.98 -55.02
CA ASP A 756 10.50 -6.03 -56.06
C ASP A 756 11.63 -5.08 -56.52
N ALA A 757 12.82 -5.11 -55.91
CA ALA A 757 13.92 -4.21 -56.24
C ALA A 757 14.79 -4.77 -57.40
N THR A 758 14.61 -4.26 -58.62
CA THR A 758 15.47 -4.57 -59.77
C THR A 758 16.88 -3.94 -59.70
N THR A 759 17.19 -3.21 -58.63
CA THR A 759 18.48 -2.57 -58.39
C THR A 759 18.81 -2.55 -56.90
N ASN A 760 19.99 -3.07 -56.51
CA ASN A 760 20.62 -2.88 -55.20
C ASN A 760 20.78 -1.38 -54.90
N SER A 761 19.73 -0.76 -54.36
CA SER A 761 19.67 0.67 -54.09
C SER A 761 19.97 0.86 -52.60
N GLU A 762 20.93 1.73 -52.28
CA GLU A 762 21.25 2.06 -50.89
C GLU A 762 20.12 2.92 -50.30
N MET A 763 19.53 2.42 -49.21
CA MET A 763 18.48 3.12 -48.46
C MET A 763 19.08 4.28 -47.65
N GLU A 764 18.40 5.43 -47.66
CA GLU A 764 18.84 6.61 -46.89
C GLU A 764 18.38 6.49 -45.44
N VAL A 765 19.28 6.68 -44.47
CA VAL A 765 18.95 6.74 -43.04
C VAL A 765 18.40 8.12 -42.70
N ILE A 766 17.11 8.20 -42.41
CA ILE A 766 16.47 9.45 -41.95
C ILE A 766 16.75 9.68 -40.47
N GLU A 767 16.51 8.64 -39.67
CA GLU A 767 16.55 8.73 -38.22
C GLU A 767 17.13 7.45 -37.63
N CYS A 768 18.00 7.62 -36.64
CA CYS A 768 18.53 6.55 -35.80
C CYS A 768 18.29 6.93 -34.34
N MET A 769 17.52 6.11 -33.63
CA MET A 769 17.19 6.34 -32.22
C MET A 769 17.36 5.03 -31.43
N PRO A 770 17.95 5.06 -30.23
CA PRO A 770 17.97 3.88 -29.36
C PRO A 770 16.56 3.37 -29.06
N LEU A 771 16.34 2.06 -29.16
CA LEU A 771 14.99 1.48 -29.05
C LEU A 771 14.36 1.74 -27.67
N LEU A 772 15.17 1.65 -26.60
CA LEU A 772 14.72 1.99 -25.24
C LEU A 772 14.27 3.46 -25.14
N GLU A 773 14.96 4.39 -25.82
CA GLU A 773 14.56 5.80 -25.81
C GLU A 773 13.21 6.02 -26.50
N TRP A 774 13.00 5.34 -27.63
CA TRP A 774 11.70 5.36 -28.32
C TRP A 774 10.57 4.84 -27.41
N PHE A 775 10.79 3.74 -26.69
CA PHE A 775 9.80 3.24 -25.73
C PHE A 775 9.46 4.27 -24.66
N THR A 776 10.44 4.98 -24.09
CA THR A 776 10.17 6.01 -23.06
C THR A 776 9.33 7.19 -23.55
N HIS A 777 9.23 7.41 -24.86
CA HIS A 777 8.40 8.45 -25.46
C HIS A 777 7.02 7.95 -25.88
N LYS A 778 6.91 6.69 -26.30
CA LYS A 778 5.74 6.16 -27.00
C LYS A 778 4.92 5.12 -26.23
N TYR A 779 5.44 4.53 -25.16
CA TYR A 779 4.75 3.47 -24.41
C TYR A 779 3.32 3.84 -23.96
N LYS A 780 3.09 5.12 -23.60
CA LYS A 780 1.76 5.62 -23.20
C LYS A 780 0.74 5.57 -24.32
N GLU A 781 1.15 5.74 -25.57
CA GLU A 781 0.26 5.68 -26.74
C GLU A 781 -0.30 4.26 -26.95
N PHE A 782 0.46 3.24 -26.57
CA PHE A 782 0.07 1.83 -26.65
C PHE A 782 -0.71 1.33 -25.41
N GLY A 783 -0.87 2.17 -24.40
CA GLY A 783 -1.55 1.81 -23.15
C GLY A 783 -0.80 0.80 -22.28
N ALA A 784 0.49 0.55 -22.54
CA ALA A 784 1.34 -0.33 -21.73
C ALA A 784 2.03 0.46 -20.60
N ALA A 785 2.41 -0.23 -19.52
CA ALA A 785 3.32 0.29 -18.50
C ALA A 785 4.77 -0.06 -18.86
N LEU A 786 5.69 0.91 -18.84
CA LEU A 786 7.12 0.66 -19.12
C LEU A 786 7.91 0.49 -17.83
N GLU A 787 8.58 -0.65 -17.69
CA GLU A 787 9.44 -1.00 -16.57
C GLU A 787 10.87 -1.20 -17.04
N ILE A 788 11.80 -0.40 -16.48
CA ILE A 788 13.22 -0.46 -16.80
C ILE A 788 13.92 -1.30 -15.74
N VAL A 789 14.55 -2.41 -16.15
CA VAL A 789 15.20 -3.37 -15.25
C VAL A 789 16.73 -3.40 -15.43
N THR A 790 17.44 -3.96 -14.45
CA THR A 790 18.90 -4.11 -14.43
C THR A 790 19.31 -5.58 -14.49
N ASP A 791 20.60 -5.84 -14.68
CA ASP A 791 21.18 -7.20 -14.68
C ASP A 791 21.86 -7.55 -13.33
N ARG A 792 21.61 -6.76 -12.29
CA ARG A 792 22.28 -6.92 -10.99
C ARG A 792 21.70 -8.03 -10.13
N SER A 793 20.44 -8.40 -10.36
CA SER A 793 19.79 -9.56 -9.74
C SER A 793 20.10 -10.83 -10.54
N GLN A 794 19.95 -11.99 -9.91
CA GLN A 794 20.13 -13.27 -10.61
C GLN A 794 19.05 -13.44 -11.70
N GLU A 795 17.82 -13.07 -11.38
CA GLU A 795 16.66 -13.06 -12.25
C GLU A 795 16.84 -12.07 -13.41
N GLY A 796 17.32 -10.85 -13.13
CA GLY A 796 17.65 -9.85 -14.15
C GLY A 796 18.75 -10.33 -15.11
N SER A 797 19.79 -10.98 -14.58
CA SER A 797 20.83 -11.58 -15.41
C SER A 797 20.29 -12.69 -16.31
N GLN A 798 19.34 -13.50 -15.82
CA GLN A 798 18.65 -14.51 -16.62
C GLN A 798 17.74 -13.88 -17.69
N PHE A 799 17.02 -12.82 -17.36
CA PHE A 799 16.18 -12.09 -18.29
C PHE A 799 17.00 -11.51 -19.46
N VAL A 800 18.14 -10.87 -19.15
CA VAL A 800 19.02 -10.29 -20.17
C VAL A 800 19.70 -11.36 -21.03
N ARG A 801 20.28 -12.39 -20.41
CA ARG A 801 21.05 -13.41 -21.14
C ARG A 801 20.19 -14.45 -21.83
N GLY A 802 19.01 -14.76 -21.28
CA GLY A 802 18.11 -15.79 -21.78
C GLY A 802 17.06 -15.28 -22.76
N PHE A 803 16.54 -14.07 -22.54
CA PHE A 803 15.38 -13.53 -23.28
C PHE A 803 15.71 -12.24 -24.05
N GLY A 804 17.00 -11.90 -24.19
CA GLY A 804 17.45 -10.75 -24.99
C GLY A 804 17.26 -9.39 -24.31
N GLY A 805 16.84 -9.35 -23.04
CA GLY A 805 16.68 -8.12 -22.27
C GLY A 805 15.48 -7.26 -22.67
N ILE A 806 14.53 -7.80 -23.42
CA ILE A 806 13.25 -7.19 -23.77
C ILE A 806 12.14 -8.24 -23.74
N GLY A 807 11.02 -7.89 -23.13
CA GLY A 807 9.83 -8.74 -23.09
C GLY A 807 8.64 -8.01 -22.49
N GLY A 808 7.52 -8.70 -22.38
CA GLY A 808 6.31 -8.11 -21.83
C GLY A 808 5.37 -9.14 -21.21
N ILE A 809 4.62 -8.70 -20.22
CA ILE A 809 3.49 -9.42 -19.66
C ILE A 809 2.24 -8.97 -20.42
N LEU A 810 1.49 -9.93 -20.96
CA LEU A 810 0.32 -9.67 -21.81
C LEU A 810 -0.97 -9.73 -21.00
N ARG A 811 -1.95 -8.89 -21.35
CA ARG A 811 -3.29 -8.87 -20.73
C ARG A 811 -4.07 -10.16 -20.99
N TYR A 812 -3.88 -10.72 -22.19
CA TYR A 812 -4.51 -11.93 -22.68
C TYR A 812 -3.52 -12.77 -23.48
N ARG A 813 -3.85 -14.05 -23.67
CA ARG A 813 -3.01 -14.99 -24.42
C ARG A 813 -2.95 -14.60 -25.89
N VAL A 814 -1.74 -14.53 -26.44
CA VAL A 814 -1.48 -14.28 -27.87
C VAL A 814 -0.68 -15.45 -28.42
N ASN A 815 -1.08 -15.98 -29.58
CA ASN A 815 -0.33 -17.05 -30.27
C ASN A 815 0.58 -16.41 -31.33
N PHE A 816 1.85 -16.21 -31.00
CA PHE A 816 2.84 -15.64 -31.92
C PHE A 816 3.16 -16.55 -33.11
N GLU A 817 3.02 -17.87 -32.94
CA GLU A 817 3.25 -18.83 -34.03
C GLU A 817 2.29 -18.61 -35.22
N GLN A 818 1.02 -18.29 -34.98
CA GLN A 818 0.04 -18.05 -36.06
C GLN A 818 0.29 -16.74 -36.81
N LEU A 819 0.85 -15.72 -36.13
CA LEU A 819 1.14 -14.40 -36.69
C LEU A 819 2.41 -14.36 -37.56
N ASN A 820 3.21 -15.42 -37.53
CA ASN A 820 4.39 -15.55 -38.39
C ASN A 820 4.09 -16.34 -39.68
N TYR A 821 2.93 -17.02 -39.78
CA TYR A 821 2.50 -17.71 -41.01
C TYR A 821 1.74 -16.79 -42.00
N ASP A 822 1.14 -15.70 -41.52
CA ASP A 822 0.39 -14.77 -42.38
C ASP A 822 1.28 -13.98 -43.36
N ASP A 823 2.60 -13.91 -43.12
CA ASP A 823 3.56 -13.28 -44.05
C ASP A 823 4.06 -14.24 -45.16
N ASP A 824 3.87 -15.56 -45.01
CA ASP A 824 4.40 -16.59 -45.93
C ASP A 824 3.34 -17.30 -46.81
N GLU A 825 2.04 -17.05 -46.63
CA GLU A 825 0.97 -17.65 -47.46
C GLU A 825 0.36 -16.66 -48.46
N PHE A 826 1.13 -16.35 -49.51
CA PHE A 826 0.59 -16.04 -50.86
C PHE A 826 1.16 -17.04 -51.87
N ILE A 827 0.96 -18.34 -51.63
CA ILE A 827 0.99 -19.31 -52.72
C ILE A 827 -0.40 -19.27 -53.34
N SER A 828 -0.48 -18.75 -54.55
CA SER A 828 -1.68 -18.71 -55.37
C SER A 828 -2.24 -20.12 -55.56
N ASP A 829 -3.42 -20.38 -55.01
CA ASP A 829 -4.33 -21.42 -55.49
C ASP A 829 -4.84 -21.02 -56.89
N ASP A 830 -4.01 -21.22 -57.90
CA ASP A 830 -4.41 -21.25 -59.31
C ASP A 830 -3.58 -22.37 -59.96
N ASP A 831 -4.05 -23.61 -59.83
CA ASP A 831 -3.79 -24.71 -60.78
C ASP A 831 -4.69 -25.92 -60.43
N GLU A 832 -6.00 -25.75 -60.62
CA GLU A 832 -6.87 -26.85 -61.04
C GLU A 832 -7.24 -26.65 -62.52
N GLU A 833 -7.22 -27.76 -63.27
CA GLU A 833 -7.52 -27.95 -64.71
C GLU A 833 -6.40 -27.63 -65.70
N TYR A 834 -5.67 -28.67 -66.15
CA TYR A 834 -5.91 -29.32 -67.44
C TYR A 834 -5.07 -30.63 -67.60
N ILE A 835 -5.81 -31.74 -67.75
CA ILE A 835 -5.45 -33.09 -68.30
C ILE A 835 -4.69 -34.07 -67.39
#